data_AF-A0A956V9I3-F1
#
_entry.id   AF-A0A956V9I3-F1
#
_cell.length_a   1.000
_cell.length_b   1.000
_cell.length_c   1.000
_cell.angle_alpha   90.00
_cell.angle_beta   90.00
_cell.angle_gamma   90.00
#
_symmetry.space_group_name_H-M   'P 1'
#
loop_
_entity.id
_entity.type
_entity.pdbx_description
1 polymer ?
#
loop_
_entity_poly.entity_id
_entity_poly.type
_entity_poly.pdbx_seq_one_letter_code
_entity_poly.pdbx_strand_id
1 'polypeptide(L)'
;MRNGFWWLFLLFVVGLIIAAIFGFFNGLPWLAGQIWLCLILASLLGIFLGWLFGRLFGGGGWRTKFTDLESRFNRQSSDLDSVRSDLDARNLAFGDLETRFAGVQADLDASRLGRADLSNELSARTERMAELERKVLTIADKDAEIDRLNLRLGDWNKDKQRLAELESELGTLRADYDSRLSNLQAAEKRAADFETQLVSIRTQTGDKEKIIADLRANLDKAQTAKEHDLQLRIGEIEGMRNSLVERDRQIAMLEAQLSTASNDDRLAELESELDGVRNTINDRDARILDLEAQLASYRASSSKASNLEAQAAEYKRDLDLHSARVTELETELEGLKADLDASRQGRLDLQNELAARTEHIGQLETNLQDVRSSLTAKPDVSAELASLKADLDASRQGRADLQTELALRTERIGELESQVASLRSQSSSEAESIKADLAASRQGRSDLEAELAARTERIADLETKLVASTGASAQESQLRQDIERRNARIAELEKALNSQEKEGSGDLRAELNSLRLGLAERDTRIAGLESRLQSDAGQISGIRPSSFTESAPSQTSSSQRPSSQASSAQTLSGSSASGSSASGPASPRKKSKKKKEVIGYRVTNSRVFRADVAPEGYDPLGVIDGIGNSNQQKLWNAGIRTFKDLSETSEDRLKSIIGKDDAFYDEWIVESRRFVRGVYRLSEATSGGSTRRADDLTRIEGIGPKINEALLAGGIRTFEALEAASATQLRLAIEAAGITFAPSLENWSKQAAYLVRGDEEGFKAYTDYLIAGRDEGSQD
;
A
#
# COMPACT_ATOMS: atom_id res chain seq x y z
N MET A 1 107.31 19.72 41.83
CA MET A 1 108.74 19.34 41.87
C MET A 1 108.88 18.02 42.64
N ARG A 2 109.18 16.87 42.01
CA ARG A 2 109.44 15.62 42.77
C ARG A 2 110.33 14.54 42.12
N ASN A 3 110.89 14.78 40.92
CA ASN A 3 111.69 13.77 40.22
C ASN A 3 113.18 13.75 40.62
N GLY A 4 113.70 14.82 41.26
CA GLY A 4 115.08 14.84 41.76
C GLY A 4 115.35 13.90 42.94
N PHE A 5 114.30 13.48 43.67
CA PHE A 5 114.43 12.66 44.87
C PHE A 5 114.80 11.20 44.56
N TRP A 6 114.40 10.70 43.39
CA TRP A 6 114.67 9.31 42.96
C TRP A 6 116.15 9.06 42.67
N TRP A 7 116.87 10.05 42.10
CA TRP A 7 118.29 9.91 41.76
C TRP A 7 119.18 9.80 42.99
N LEU A 8 118.90 10.59 44.04
CA LEU A 8 119.63 10.51 45.31
C LEU A 8 119.34 9.21 46.07
N PHE A 9 118.09 8.73 46.04
CA PHE A 9 117.76 7.43 46.64
C PHE A 9 118.46 6.27 45.91
N LEU A 10 118.50 6.30 44.56
CA LEU A 10 119.21 5.29 43.77
C LEU A 10 120.72 5.28 44.08
N LEU A 11 121.36 6.46 44.16
CA LEU A 11 122.78 6.57 44.53
C LEU A 11 123.06 6.07 45.95
N PHE A 12 122.17 6.31 46.91
CA PHE A 12 122.32 5.80 48.28
C PHE A 12 122.23 4.27 48.34
N VAL A 13 121.27 3.67 47.62
CA VAL A 13 121.12 2.21 47.53
C VAL A 13 122.32 1.57 46.81
N VAL A 14 122.80 2.16 45.71
CA VAL A 14 123.99 1.68 45.00
C VAL A 14 125.24 1.82 45.88
N GLY A 15 125.39 2.90 46.65
CA GLY A 15 126.48 3.07 47.61
C GLY A 15 126.50 2.00 48.71
N LEU A 16 125.34 1.67 49.27
CA LEU A 16 125.20 0.59 50.26
C LEU A 16 125.55 -0.79 49.69
N ILE A 17 125.16 -1.07 48.44
CA ILE A 17 125.48 -2.32 47.75
C ILE A 17 126.99 -2.43 47.48
N ILE A 18 127.63 -1.35 47.02
CA ILE A 18 129.09 -1.34 46.76
C ILE A 18 129.88 -1.50 48.07
N ALA A 19 129.44 -0.87 49.17
CA ALA A 19 130.06 -1.03 50.48
C ALA A 19 129.94 -2.47 51.02
N ALA A 20 128.79 -3.13 50.81
CA ALA A 20 128.58 -4.52 51.22
C ALA A 20 129.47 -5.52 50.45
N ILE A 21 129.74 -5.27 49.16
CA ILE A 21 130.52 -6.17 48.31
C ILE A 21 132.01 -6.20 48.68
N PHE A 22 132.59 -5.11 49.17
CA PHE A 22 134.01 -5.03 49.52
C PHE A 22 134.37 -5.60 50.91
N GLY A 23 133.38 -5.84 51.78
CA GLY A 23 133.62 -6.19 53.18
C GLY A 23 133.87 -7.67 53.49
N PHE A 24 133.55 -8.61 52.59
CA PHE A 24 133.36 -10.03 52.95
C PHE A 24 134.25 -11.05 52.23
N PHE A 25 135.11 -10.64 51.29
CA PHE A 25 135.99 -11.56 50.53
C PHE A 25 137.48 -11.32 50.77
N ASN A 26 137.93 -11.55 52.01
CA ASN A 26 139.34 -11.73 52.34
C ASN A 26 139.66 -13.21 52.54
N GLY A 27 140.59 -13.75 51.73
CA GLY A 27 141.28 -15.01 52.04
C GLY A 27 140.66 -16.31 51.49
N LEU A 28 140.39 -16.42 50.18
CA LEU A 28 140.28 -17.71 49.47
C LEU A 28 140.48 -17.50 47.95
N PRO A 29 141.63 -17.88 47.34
CA PRO A 29 141.94 -17.59 45.94
C PRO A 29 141.12 -18.39 44.90
N TRP A 30 140.14 -19.17 45.35
CA TRP A 30 139.31 -20.04 44.52
C TRP A 30 138.21 -19.27 43.74
N LEU A 31 137.66 -18.20 44.31
CA LEU A 31 136.57 -17.45 43.67
C LEU A 31 136.98 -16.68 42.40
N ALA A 32 138.26 -16.31 42.27
CA ALA A 32 138.76 -15.65 41.06
C ALA A 32 138.57 -16.53 39.81
N GLY A 33 138.76 -17.86 39.97
CA GLY A 33 138.47 -18.84 38.91
C GLY A 33 136.97 -18.95 38.61
N GLN A 34 136.10 -18.83 39.62
CA GLN A 34 134.65 -18.90 39.42
C GLN A 34 134.08 -17.66 38.72
N ILE A 35 134.64 -16.47 38.94
CA ILE A 35 134.24 -15.26 38.19
C ILE A 35 134.58 -15.40 36.70
N TRP A 36 135.78 -15.89 36.37
CA TRP A 36 136.14 -16.22 34.99
C TRP A 36 135.29 -17.34 34.40
N LEU A 37 134.98 -18.38 35.18
CA LEU A 37 134.04 -19.44 34.78
C LEU A 37 132.66 -18.87 34.42
N CYS A 38 132.12 -17.97 35.25
CA CYS A 38 130.83 -17.30 35.01
C CYS A 38 130.85 -16.37 33.78
N LEU A 39 131.95 -15.65 33.54
CA LEU A 39 132.09 -14.81 32.33
C LEU A 39 132.21 -15.67 31.06
N ILE A 40 132.93 -16.78 31.12
CA ILE A 40 133.00 -17.77 30.03
C ILE A 40 131.63 -18.42 29.82
N LEU A 41 130.91 -18.79 30.87
CA LEU A 41 129.54 -19.31 30.79
C LEU A 41 128.57 -18.28 30.21
N ALA A 42 128.66 -17.01 30.59
CA ALA A 42 127.84 -15.94 30.02
C ALA A 42 128.16 -15.68 28.54
N SER A 43 129.44 -15.76 28.15
CA SER A 43 129.87 -15.65 26.75
C SER A 43 129.39 -16.86 25.91
N LEU A 44 129.56 -18.08 26.42
CA LEU A 44 129.05 -19.30 25.81
C LEU A 44 127.51 -19.31 25.75
N LEU A 45 126.83 -18.80 26.77
CA LEU A 45 125.37 -18.65 26.79
C LEU A 45 124.92 -17.59 25.77
N GLY A 46 125.65 -16.49 25.61
CA GLY A 46 125.41 -15.49 24.57
C GLY A 46 125.62 -16.04 23.15
N ILE A 47 126.69 -16.82 22.94
CA ILE A 47 126.95 -17.52 21.67
C ILE A 47 125.89 -18.60 21.42
N PHE A 48 125.47 -19.33 22.46
CA PHE A 48 124.43 -20.37 22.36
C PHE A 48 123.06 -19.77 22.09
N LEU A 49 122.65 -18.68 22.76
CA LEU A 49 121.42 -17.96 22.43
C LEU A 49 121.49 -17.30 21.05
N GLY A 50 122.63 -16.73 20.66
CA GLY A 50 122.83 -16.19 19.30
C GLY A 50 122.71 -17.27 18.22
N TRP A 51 123.29 -18.45 18.45
CA TRP A 51 123.14 -19.62 17.60
C TRP A 51 121.71 -20.18 17.62
N LEU A 52 121.07 -20.22 18.78
CA LEU A 52 119.70 -20.73 18.95
C LEU A 52 118.68 -19.79 18.28
N PHE A 53 118.82 -18.47 18.42
CA PHE A 53 118.04 -17.49 17.65
C PHE A 53 118.37 -17.58 16.15
N GLY A 54 119.65 -17.71 15.77
CA GLY A 54 120.06 -17.95 14.40
C GLY A 54 119.48 -19.24 13.79
N ARG A 55 119.23 -20.26 14.61
CA ARG A 55 118.69 -21.57 14.18
C ARG A 55 117.16 -21.67 14.25
N LEU A 56 116.51 -20.95 15.16
CA LEU A 56 115.04 -20.86 15.26
C LEU A 56 114.46 -19.78 14.32
N PHE A 57 115.18 -18.68 14.07
CA PHE A 57 114.68 -17.48 13.39
C PHE A 57 115.56 -16.99 12.22
N GLY A 58 116.82 -17.44 12.11
CA GLY A 58 117.72 -17.06 11.01
C GLY A 58 117.43 -17.76 9.68
N GLY A 59 116.63 -18.84 9.69
CA GLY A 59 115.99 -19.35 8.48
C GLY A 59 114.82 -18.45 8.08
N GLY A 60 114.82 -17.92 6.85
CA GLY A 60 113.81 -16.97 6.36
C GLY A 60 112.35 -17.43 6.50
N GLY A 61 112.13 -18.74 6.66
CA GLY A 61 110.82 -19.33 6.93
C GLY A 61 110.11 -18.88 8.22
N TRP A 62 110.81 -18.28 9.20
CA TRP A 62 110.08 -17.66 10.33
C TRP A 62 109.37 -16.36 9.92
N ARG A 63 110.01 -15.53 9.09
CA ARG A 63 109.36 -14.32 8.56
C ARG A 63 108.13 -14.69 7.72
N THR A 64 108.24 -15.70 6.86
CA THR A 64 107.08 -16.15 6.06
C THR A 64 105.97 -16.75 6.93
N LYS A 65 106.30 -17.50 7.99
CA LYS A 65 105.31 -17.98 8.99
C LYS A 65 104.66 -16.83 9.77
N PHE A 66 105.41 -15.79 10.14
CA PHE A 66 104.85 -14.62 10.82
C PHE A 66 103.91 -13.85 9.88
N THR A 67 104.29 -13.62 8.62
CA THR A 67 103.41 -12.95 7.64
C THR A 67 102.21 -13.80 7.23
N ASP A 68 102.31 -15.13 7.25
CA ASP A 68 101.17 -16.04 7.11
C ASP A 68 100.23 -15.96 8.32
N LEU A 69 100.76 -15.93 9.54
CA LEU A 69 99.97 -15.75 10.76
C LEU A 69 99.27 -14.38 10.79
N GLU A 70 99.98 -13.32 10.41
CA GLU A 70 99.46 -11.96 10.25
C GLU A 70 98.37 -11.91 9.16
N SER A 71 98.59 -12.58 8.02
CA SER A 71 97.59 -12.68 6.94
C SER A 71 96.34 -13.43 7.40
N ARG A 72 96.48 -14.48 8.21
CA ARG A 72 95.36 -15.22 8.80
C ARG A 72 94.62 -14.39 9.84
N PHE A 73 95.34 -13.67 10.71
CA PHE A 73 94.74 -12.81 11.73
C PHE A 73 93.94 -11.67 11.09
N ASN A 74 94.50 -10.98 10.09
CA ASN A 74 93.79 -9.92 9.37
C ASN A 74 92.61 -10.46 8.56
N ARG A 75 92.69 -11.68 8.00
CA ARG A 75 91.52 -12.37 7.42
C ARG A 75 90.45 -12.64 8.48
N GLN A 76 90.80 -13.26 9.62
CA GLN A 76 89.83 -13.54 10.68
C GLN A 76 89.21 -12.26 11.29
N SER A 77 89.94 -11.15 11.34
CA SER A 77 89.39 -9.84 11.72
C SER A 77 88.41 -9.35 10.65
N SER A 78 88.79 -9.38 9.37
CA SER A 78 87.90 -9.01 8.25
C SER A 78 86.65 -9.91 8.17
N ASP A 79 86.78 -11.20 8.48
CA ASP A 79 85.68 -12.15 8.55
C ASP A 79 84.74 -11.78 9.72
N LEU A 80 85.30 -11.47 10.91
CA LEU A 80 84.53 -11.00 12.07
C LEU A 80 83.82 -9.66 11.82
N ASP A 81 84.49 -8.70 11.19
CA ASP A 81 83.90 -7.42 10.81
C ASP A 81 82.81 -7.59 9.73
N SER A 82 82.97 -8.54 8.81
CA SER A 82 81.92 -8.89 7.84
C SER A 82 80.70 -9.53 8.51
N VAL A 83 80.90 -10.49 9.42
CA VAL A 83 79.83 -11.15 10.20
C VAL A 83 79.12 -10.15 11.11
N ARG A 84 79.85 -9.17 11.65
CA ARG A 84 79.28 -8.06 12.41
C ARG A 84 78.43 -7.14 11.53
N SER A 85 78.94 -6.74 10.36
CA SER A 85 78.17 -5.95 9.38
C SER A 85 76.90 -6.68 8.93
N ASP A 86 76.98 -8.00 8.73
CA ASP A 86 75.84 -8.86 8.40
C ASP A 86 74.82 -8.94 9.55
N LEU A 87 75.28 -9.00 10.79
CA LEU A 87 74.44 -8.98 11.98
C LEU A 87 73.75 -7.63 12.18
N ASP A 88 74.48 -6.52 12.04
CA ASP A 88 73.93 -5.17 12.16
C ASP A 88 72.92 -4.88 11.02
N ALA A 89 73.20 -5.33 9.79
CA ALA A 89 72.26 -5.28 8.67
C ALA A 89 70.99 -6.12 8.91
N ARG A 90 71.12 -7.32 9.50
CA ARG A 90 69.97 -8.16 9.89
C ARG A 90 69.17 -7.52 11.02
N ASN A 91 69.81 -6.91 12.01
CA ASN A 91 69.14 -6.20 13.10
C ASN A 91 68.33 -5.00 12.57
N LEU A 92 68.87 -4.24 11.61
CA LEU A 92 68.14 -3.19 10.90
C LEU A 92 66.94 -3.74 10.11
N ALA A 93 67.10 -4.87 9.40
CA ALA A 93 66.01 -5.53 8.70
C ALA A 93 64.92 -6.09 9.64
N PHE A 94 65.29 -6.57 10.84
CA PHE A 94 64.34 -6.94 11.88
C PHE A 94 63.59 -5.74 12.44
N GLY A 95 64.24 -4.60 12.68
CA GLY A 95 63.59 -3.37 13.13
C GLY A 95 62.62 -2.78 12.09
N ASP A 96 62.97 -2.83 10.81
CA ASP A 96 62.06 -2.50 9.70
C ASP A 96 60.86 -3.47 9.66
N LEU A 97 61.10 -4.77 9.78
CA LEU A 97 60.03 -5.78 9.82
C LEU A 97 59.09 -5.60 11.03
N GLU A 98 59.63 -5.30 12.22
CA GLU A 98 58.86 -5.01 13.44
C GLU A 98 58.03 -3.73 13.28
N THR A 99 58.61 -2.69 12.67
CA THR A 99 57.89 -1.44 12.34
C THR A 99 56.74 -1.71 11.36
N ARG A 100 56.96 -2.54 10.34
CA ARG A 100 55.92 -2.95 9.39
C ARG A 100 54.81 -3.78 10.05
N PHE A 101 55.17 -4.70 10.97
CA PHE A 101 54.18 -5.45 11.73
C PHE A 101 53.33 -4.56 12.64
N ALA A 102 53.94 -3.58 13.31
CA ALA A 102 53.22 -2.59 14.10
C ALA A 102 52.25 -1.75 13.23
N GLY A 103 52.68 -1.33 12.03
CA GLY A 103 51.82 -0.65 11.06
C GLY A 103 50.63 -1.51 10.63
N VAL A 104 50.87 -2.75 10.15
CA VAL A 104 49.82 -3.68 9.73
C VAL A 104 48.84 -4.01 10.87
N GLN A 105 49.29 -4.06 12.11
CA GLN A 105 48.41 -4.29 13.25
C GLN A 105 47.58 -3.04 13.62
N ALA A 106 48.14 -1.84 13.51
CA ALA A 106 47.38 -0.59 13.63
C ALA A 106 46.31 -0.46 12.53
N ASP A 107 46.66 -0.78 11.28
CA ASP A 107 45.72 -0.81 10.15
C ASP A 107 44.60 -1.85 10.37
N LEU A 108 44.91 -3.00 10.95
CA LEU A 108 43.94 -4.04 11.28
C LEU A 108 42.95 -3.59 12.37
N ASP A 109 43.43 -2.88 13.39
CA ASP A 109 42.60 -2.36 14.49
C ASP A 109 41.77 -1.13 14.06
N ALA A 110 42.33 -0.24 13.23
CA ALA A 110 41.55 0.79 12.53
C ALA A 110 40.45 0.16 11.65
N SER A 111 40.79 -0.92 10.93
CA SER A 111 39.85 -1.71 10.12
C SER A 111 38.85 -2.52 10.96
N ARG A 112 39.06 -2.70 12.27
CA ARG A 112 38.07 -3.27 13.21
C ARG A 112 37.12 -2.19 13.70
N LEU A 113 37.64 -1.02 14.10
CA LEU A 113 36.86 0.14 14.52
C LEU A 113 35.91 0.62 13.41
N GLY A 114 36.42 0.87 12.19
CA GLY A 114 35.59 1.32 11.07
C GLY A 114 34.48 0.33 10.67
N ARG A 115 34.66 -0.98 10.93
CA ARG A 115 33.58 -1.98 10.76
C ARG A 115 32.55 -1.94 11.88
N ALA A 116 32.95 -1.64 13.12
CA ALA A 116 32.01 -1.44 14.22
C ALA A 116 31.17 -0.18 13.98
N ASP A 117 31.79 0.93 13.56
CA ASP A 117 31.10 2.18 13.24
C ASP A 117 30.11 2.01 12.07
N LEU A 118 30.53 1.32 10.99
CA LEU A 118 29.65 1.03 9.86
C LEU A 118 28.48 0.11 10.26
N SER A 119 28.70 -0.84 11.18
CA SER A 119 27.63 -1.69 11.75
C SER A 119 26.65 -0.88 12.61
N ASN A 120 27.16 0.07 13.40
CA ASN A 120 26.34 0.97 14.21
C ASN A 120 25.50 1.91 13.32
N GLU A 121 26.09 2.46 12.25
CA GLU A 121 25.35 3.30 11.31
C GLU A 121 24.31 2.51 10.52
N LEU A 122 24.60 1.27 10.12
CA LEU A 122 23.61 0.38 9.51
C LEU A 122 22.43 0.08 10.46
N SER A 123 22.69 -0.13 11.76
CA SER A 123 21.63 -0.28 12.76
C SER A 123 20.77 0.98 12.87
N ALA A 124 21.39 2.15 13.02
CA ALA A 124 20.68 3.44 13.10
C ALA A 124 19.89 3.78 11.83
N ARG A 125 20.41 3.41 10.64
CA ARG A 125 19.69 3.53 9.36
C ARG A 125 18.48 2.58 9.32
N THR A 126 18.63 1.36 9.84
CA THR A 126 17.53 0.37 9.91
C THR A 126 16.41 0.83 10.85
N GLU A 127 16.75 1.41 12.01
CA GLU A 127 15.77 2.00 12.93
C GLU A 127 15.03 3.20 12.32
N ARG A 128 15.76 4.10 11.64
CA ARG A 128 15.16 5.22 10.89
C ARG A 128 14.22 4.76 9.78
N MET A 129 14.58 3.70 9.04
CA MET A 129 13.68 3.10 8.05
C MET A 129 12.41 2.56 8.69
N ALA A 130 12.51 1.82 9.80
CA ALA A 130 11.35 1.31 10.54
C ALA A 130 10.49 2.41 11.17
N GLU A 131 11.05 3.60 11.46
CA GLU A 131 10.31 4.78 11.88
C GLU A 131 9.58 5.47 10.70
N LEU A 132 10.25 5.58 9.55
CA LEU A 132 9.65 6.10 8.32
C LEU A 132 8.49 5.23 7.83
N GLU A 133 8.62 3.90 7.88
CA GLU A 133 7.55 2.96 7.55
C GLU A 133 6.30 3.18 8.43
N ARG A 134 6.48 3.41 9.75
CA ARG A 134 5.37 3.76 10.65
C ARG A 134 4.72 5.08 10.26
N LYS A 135 5.53 6.10 9.95
CA LYS A 135 5.04 7.42 9.52
C LYS A 135 4.26 7.34 8.20
N VAL A 136 4.69 6.51 7.24
CA VAL A 136 3.94 6.25 6.00
C VAL A 136 2.59 5.56 6.29
N LEU A 137 2.54 4.60 7.22
CA LEU A 137 1.26 4.00 7.63
C LEU A 137 0.32 5.03 8.26
N THR A 138 0.82 5.91 9.14
CA THR A 138 0.02 6.99 9.74
C THR A 138 -0.47 8.01 8.71
N ILE A 139 0.28 8.25 7.62
CA ILE A 139 -0.19 9.08 6.51
C ILE A 139 -1.34 8.38 5.77
N ALA A 140 -1.22 7.08 5.46
CA ALA A 140 -2.29 6.32 4.82
C ALA A 140 -3.58 6.24 5.67
N ASP A 141 -3.44 6.13 7.00
CA ASP A 141 -4.58 6.21 7.93
C ASP A 141 -5.27 7.59 7.87
N LYS A 142 -4.51 8.67 7.62
CA LYS A 142 -5.02 10.04 7.48
C LYS A 142 -5.63 10.31 6.11
N ASP A 143 -5.09 9.74 5.03
CA ASP A 143 -5.73 9.79 3.71
C ASP A 143 -7.11 9.09 3.75
N ALA A 144 -7.21 7.94 4.44
CA ALA A 144 -8.47 7.26 4.70
C ALA A 144 -9.43 7.99 5.68
N GLU A 145 -8.96 9.03 6.38
CA GLU A 145 -9.81 9.94 7.16
C GLU A 145 -10.31 11.10 6.27
N ILE A 146 -9.44 11.62 5.39
CA ILE A 146 -9.80 12.64 4.37
C ILE A 146 -10.88 12.10 3.42
N ASP A 147 -10.76 10.86 2.94
CA ASP A 147 -11.79 10.25 2.08
C ASP A 147 -13.16 10.15 2.76
N ARG A 148 -13.20 9.79 4.05
CA ARG A 148 -14.45 9.74 4.82
C ARG A 148 -15.03 11.14 5.09
N LEU A 149 -14.19 12.15 5.29
CA LEU A 149 -14.63 13.55 5.37
C LEU A 149 -15.17 14.06 4.02
N ASN A 150 -14.55 13.68 2.90
CA ASN A 150 -15.02 14.02 1.55
C ASN A 150 -16.38 13.37 1.22
N LEU A 151 -16.59 12.10 1.59
CA LEU A 151 -17.88 11.43 1.47
C LEU A 151 -18.96 12.16 2.27
N ARG A 152 -18.68 12.46 3.55
CA ARG A 152 -19.61 13.18 4.44
C ARG A 152 -19.92 14.60 3.96
N LEU A 153 -18.96 15.29 3.33
CA LEU A 153 -19.17 16.57 2.66
C LEU A 153 -20.06 16.41 1.42
N GLY A 154 -19.90 15.32 0.66
CA GLY A 154 -20.79 14.94 -0.44
C GLY A 154 -22.24 14.76 0.01
N ASP A 155 -22.47 14.06 1.12
CA ASP A 155 -23.80 13.88 1.69
C ASP A 155 -24.40 15.20 2.21
N TRP A 156 -23.62 16.04 2.91
CA TRP A 156 -24.06 17.38 3.33
C TRP A 156 -24.50 18.28 2.16
N ASN A 157 -23.92 18.10 0.97
CA ASN A 157 -24.36 18.82 -0.22
C ASN A 157 -25.68 18.28 -0.80
N LYS A 158 -25.99 16.98 -0.64
CA LYS A 158 -27.31 16.40 -0.99
C LYS A 158 -28.38 16.89 -0.03
N ASP A 159 -28.10 16.89 1.28
CA ASP A 159 -29.02 17.38 2.31
C ASP A 159 -29.36 18.85 2.06
N LYS A 160 -28.35 19.67 1.72
CA LYS A 160 -28.54 21.07 1.31
C LYS A 160 -29.39 21.23 0.04
N GLN A 161 -29.23 20.35 -0.96
CA GLN A 161 -30.08 20.36 -2.15
C GLN A 161 -31.53 19.99 -1.82
N ARG A 162 -31.76 18.94 -1.02
CA ARG A 162 -33.11 18.53 -0.62
C ARG A 162 -33.78 19.59 0.28
N LEU A 163 -33.01 20.32 1.09
CA LEU A 163 -33.53 21.45 1.87
C LEU A 163 -34.03 22.59 0.95
N ALA A 164 -33.27 22.96 -0.08
CA ALA A 164 -33.72 23.97 -1.04
C ALA A 164 -34.95 23.52 -1.87
N GLU A 165 -35.08 22.22 -2.11
CA GLU A 165 -36.26 21.62 -2.75
C GLU A 165 -37.48 21.66 -1.83
N LEU A 166 -37.31 21.31 -0.54
CA LEU A 166 -38.35 21.44 0.50
C LEU A 166 -38.79 22.89 0.74
N GLU A 167 -37.87 23.86 0.67
CA GLU A 167 -38.19 25.29 0.70
C GLU A 167 -39.06 25.70 -0.50
N SER A 168 -38.81 25.12 -1.68
CA SER A 168 -39.65 25.35 -2.84
C SER A 168 -41.01 24.66 -2.75
N GLU A 169 -41.08 23.42 -2.24
CA GLU A 169 -42.33 22.69 -1.95
C GLU A 169 -43.20 23.51 -0.98
N LEU A 170 -42.65 23.99 0.13
CA LEU A 170 -43.32 24.87 1.09
C LEU A 170 -43.79 26.19 0.46
N GLY A 171 -43.00 26.78 -0.43
CA GLY A 171 -43.39 27.96 -1.20
C GLY A 171 -44.64 27.74 -2.06
N THR A 172 -44.74 26.58 -2.73
CA THR A 172 -45.93 26.23 -3.53
C THR A 172 -47.14 25.93 -2.65
N LEU A 173 -46.97 25.20 -1.54
CA LEU A 173 -48.05 24.86 -0.63
C LEU A 173 -48.65 26.11 0.05
N ARG A 174 -47.81 27.10 0.37
CA ARG A 174 -48.25 28.41 0.86
C ARG A 174 -49.08 29.17 -0.17
N ALA A 175 -48.69 29.16 -1.45
CA ALA A 175 -49.44 29.82 -2.51
C ALA A 175 -50.82 29.16 -2.74
N ASP A 176 -50.92 27.83 -2.64
CA ASP A 176 -52.21 27.13 -2.66
C ASP A 176 -53.08 27.49 -1.44
N TYR A 177 -52.49 27.54 -0.24
CA TYR A 177 -53.19 27.96 0.98
C TYR A 177 -53.75 29.39 0.87
N ASP A 178 -52.93 30.36 0.43
CA ASP A 178 -53.35 31.75 0.24
C ASP A 178 -54.46 31.87 -0.83
N SER A 179 -54.43 31.02 -1.88
CA SER A 179 -55.50 30.92 -2.88
C SER A 179 -56.79 30.33 -2.31
N ARG A 180 -56.72 29.25 -1.54
CA ARG A 180 -57.89 28.65 -0.84
C ARG A 180 -58.52 29.64 0.13
N LEU A 181 -57.72 30.39 0.88
CA LEU A 181 -58.20 31.42 1.81
C LEU A 181 -58.94 32.55 1.08
N SER A 182 -58.44 32.99 -0.08
CA SER A 182 -59.13 34.00 -0.89
C SER A 182 -60.45 33.47 -1.48
N ASN A 183 -60.49 32.21 -1.90
CA ASN A 183 -61.72 31.55 -2.37
C ASN A 183 -62.75 31.37 -1.23
N LEU A 184 -62.31 31.07 0.00
CA LEU A 184 -63.17 31.01 1.18
C LEU A 184 -63.82 32.37 1.46
N GLN A 185 -63.04 33.45 1.51
CA GLN A 185 -63.55 34.81 1.72
C GLN A 185 -64.55 35.24 0.61
N ALA A 186 -64.32 34.80 -0.63
CA ALA A 186 -65.26 35.02 -1.72
C ALA A 186 -66.56 34.21 -1.56
N ALA A 187 -66.53 33.04 -0.92
CA ALA A 187 -67.71 32.24 -0.58
C ALA A 187 -68.47 32.83 0.62
N GLU A 188 -67.77 33.24 1.69
CA GLU A 188 -68.35 33.93 2.85
C GLU A 188 -69.14 35.18 2.43
N LYS A 189 -68.57 35.98 1.52
CA LYS A 189 -69.28 37.15 0.98
C LYS A 189 -70.56 36.77 0.24
N ARG A 190 -70.52 35.74 -0.61
CA ARG A 190 -71.72 35.24 -1.33
C ARG A 190 -72.80 34.75 -0.36
N ALA A 191 -72.41 34.11 0.75
CA ALA A 191 -73.35 33.68 1.78
C ALA A 191 -74.05 34.88 2.44
N ALA A 192 -73.33 35.96 2.77
CA ALA A 192 -73.92 37.20 3.28
C ALA A 192 -74.82 37.92 2.25
N ASP A 193 -74.44 37.90 0.96
CA ASP A 193 -75.28 38.41 -0.13
C ASP A 193 -76.59 37.59 -0.28
N PHE A 194 -76.55 36.26 -0.06
CA PHE A 194 -77.74 35.40 -0.03
C PHE A 194 -78.59 35.58 1.23
N GLU A 195 -78.00 35.72 2.41
CA GLU A 195 -78.73 35.98 3.66
C GLU A 195 -79.53 37.29 3.56
N THR A 196 -78.92 38.32 2.96
CA THR A 196 -79.60 39.60 2.65
C THR A 196 -80.80 39.41 1.72
N GLN A 197 -80.69 38.53 0.71
CA GLN A 197 -81.80 38.18 -0.19
C GLN A 197 -82.92 37.42 0.55
N LEU A 198 -82.57 36.45 1.40
CA LEU A 198 -83.53 35.68 2.20
C LEU A 198 -84.33 36.58 3.16
N VAL A 199 -83.69 37.58 3.78
CA VAL A 199 -84.38 38.59 4.60
C VAL A 199 -85.37 39.41 3.75
N SER A 200 -85.00 39.81 2.52
CA SER A 200 -85.88 40.54 1.61
C SER A 200 -87.08 39.69 1.13
N ILE A 201 -86.87 38.40 0.86
CA ILE A 201 -87.94 37.46 0.51
C ILE A 201 -88.89 37.26 1.70
N ARG A 202 -88.34 37.15 2.93
CA ARG A 202 -89.13 37.00 4.16
C ARG A 202 -90.02 38.22 4.43
N THR A 203 -89.53 39.45 4.25
CA THR A 203 -90.35 40.65 4.42
C THR A 203 -91.45 40.75 3.35
N GLN A 204 -91.12 40.50 2.07
CA GLN A 204 -92.12 40.44 0.99
C GLN A 204 -93.20 39.39 1.23
N THR A 205 -92.85 38.26 1.87
CA THR A 205 -93.81 37.19 2.22
C THR A 205 -94.75 37.65 3.33
N GLY A 206 -94.23 38.21 4.43
CA GLY A 206 -95.05 38.75 5.52
C GLY A 206 -95.98 39.91 5.11
N ASP A 207 -95.58 40.72 4.12
CA ASP A 207 -96.47 41.76 3.58
C ASP A 207 -97.56 41.17 2.66
N LYS A 208 -97.28 40.11 1.90
CA LYS A 208 -98.33 39.34 1.17
C LYS A 208 -99.31 38.66 2.13
N GLU A 209 -98.82 38.10 3.23
CA GLU A 209 -99.66 37.47 4.27
C GLU A 209 -100.65 38.47 4.89
N LYS A 210 -100.21 39.70 5.19
CA LYS A 210 -101.12 40.78 5.64
C LYS A 210 -102.18 41.09 4.59
N ILE A 211 -101.79 41.24 3.32
CA ILE A 211 -102.74 41.51 2.23
C ILE A 211 -103.78 40.37 2.11
N ILE A 212 -103.36 39.11 2.24
CA ILE A 212 -104.26 37.95 2.26
C ILE A 212 -105.19 37.98 3.47
N ALA A 213 -104.70 38.36 4.66
CA ALA A 213 -105.51 38.51 5.87
C ALA A 213 -106.56 39.63 5.75
N ASP A 214 -106.18 40.81 5.24
CA ASP A 214 -107.09 41.92 4.98
C ASP A 214 -108.15 41.58 3.92
N LEU A 215 -107.77 40.87 2.86
CA LEU A 215 -108.70 40.39 1.83
C LEU A 215 -109.71 39.39 2.41
N ARG A 216 -109.27 38.44 3.27
CA ARG A 216 -110.17 37.51 3.98
C ARG A 216 -111.12 38.27 4.91
N ALA A 217 -110.60 39.15 5.77
CA ALA A 217 -111.42 39.93 6.69
C ALA A 217 -112.43 40.86 5.99
N ASN A 218 -112.16 41.28 4.75
CA ASN A 218 -113.12 42.05 3.95
C ASN A 218 -114.11 41.16 3.20
N LEU A 219 -113.74 39.93 2.82
CA LEU A 219 -114.65 38.92 2.29
C LEU A 219 -115.69 38.50 3.35
N ASP A 220 -115.26 38.24 4.59
CA ASP A 220 -116.14 37.85 5.69
C ASP A 220 -117.17 38.95 6.03
N LYS A 221 -116.74 40.22 6.02
CA LYS A 221 -117.64 41.39 6.17
C LYS A 221 -118.66 41.49 5.03
N ALA A 222 -118.23 41.21 3.80
CA ALA A 222 -119.13 41.22 2.63
C ALA A 222 -120.13 40.06 2.67
N GLN A 223 -119.71 38.87 3.11
CA GLN A 223 -120.58 37.71 3.29
C GLN A 223 -121.59 37.95 4.42
N THR A 224 -121.16 38.37 5.61
CA THR A 224 -122.06 38.64 6.75
C THR A 224 -123.07 39.76 6.47
N ALA A 225 -122.68 40.82 5.76
CA ALA A 225 -123.62 41.85 5.30
C ALA A 225 -124.64 41.32 4.28
N LYS A 226 -124.22 40.41 3.38
CA LYS A 226 -125.08 39.76 2.39
C LYS A 226 -126.06 38.77 3.04
N GLU A 227 -125.60 37.99 4.02
CA GLU A 227 -126.40 37.11 4.86
C GLU A 227 -127.52 37.88 5.58
N HIS A 228 -127.19 39.06 6.12
CA HIS A 228 -128.17 39.90 6.81
C HIS A 228 -129.23 40.51 5.87
N ASP A 229 -128.86 41.00 4.68
CA ASP A 229 -129.81 41.44 3.64
C ASP A 229 -130.76 40.28 3.22
N LEU A 230 -130.24 39.06 3.09
CA LEU A 230 -131.06 37.88 2.79
C LEU A 230 -132.01 37.51 3.94
N GLN A 231 -131.56 37.57 5.20
CA GLN A 231 -132.41 37.33 6.37
C GLN A 231 -133.56 38.36 6.48
N LEU A 232 -133.28 39.64 6.22
CA LEU A 232 -134.31 40.69 6.17
C LEU A 232 -135.36 40.40 5.09
N ARG A 233 -134.92 40.08 3.86
CA ARG A 233 -135.83 39.69 2.75
C ARG A 233 -136.66 38.46 3.05
N ILE A 234 -136.10 37.47 3.75
CA ILE A 234 -136.85 36.27 4.18
C ILE A 234 -137.96 36.69 5.16
N GLY A 235 -137.67 37.55 6.14
CA GLY A 235 -138.67 38.10 7.06
C GLY A 235 -139.78 38.90 6.36
N GLU A 236 -139.43 39.69 5.34
CA GLU A 236 -140.42 40.39 4.48
C GLU A 236 -141.32 39.39 3.74
N ILE A 237 -140.75 38.32 3.18
CA ILE A 237 -141.49 37.27 2.46
C ILE A 237 -142.41 36.49 3.41
N GLU A 238 -141.97 36.19 4.64
CA GLU A 238 -142.80 35.56 5.66
C GLU A 238 -143.95 36.48 6.12
N GLY A 239 -143.68 37.78 6.28
CA GLY A 239 -144.70 38.80 6.54
C GLY A 239 -145.75 38.90 5.42
N MET A 240 -145.32 38.89 4.16
CA MET A 240 -146.21 38.85 2.99
C MET A 240 -147.02 37.55 2.93
N ARG A 241 -146.39 36.40 3.20
CA ARG A 241 -147.06 35.08 3.24
C ARG A 241 -148.14 35.03 4.33
N ASN A 242 -147.85 35.49 5.53
CA ASN A 242 -148.84 35.55 6.62
C ASN A 242 -150.00 36.51 6.27
N SER A 243 -149.69 37.61 5.59
CA SER A 243 -150.69 38.55 5.04
C SER A 243 -151.48 37.99 3.85
N LEU A 244 -151.03 36.88 3.24
CA LEU A 244 -151.78 36.13 2.23
C LEU A 244 -152.75 35.16 2.92
N VAL A 245 -152.26 34.37 3.88
CA VAL A 245 -153.08 33.41 4.65
C VAL A 245 -154.26 34.08 5.36
N GLU A 246 -154.06 35.28 5.92
CA GLU A 246 -155.17 36.05 6.51
C GLU A 246 -156.17 36.57 5.46
N ARG A 247 -155.73 36.85 4.22
CA ARG A 247 -156.64 37.14 3.10
C ARG A 247 -157.38 35.88 2.62
N ASP A 248 -156.72 34.74 2.52
CA ASP A 248 -157.35 33.46 2.16
C ASP A 248 -158.44 33.09 3.17
N ARG A 249 -158.17 33.34 4.47
CA ARG A 249 -159.15 33.22 5.56
C ARG A 249 -160.32 34.19 5.42
N GLN A 250 -160.08 35.43 4.98
CA GLN A 250 -161.15 36.41 4.72
C GLN A 250 -161.96 36.05 3.48
N ILE A 251 -161.34 35.54 2.41
CA ILE A 251 -162.00 35.02 1.21
C ILE A 251 -162.94 33.87 1.58
N ALA A 252 -162.46 32.86 2.30
CA ALA A 252 -163.31 31.74 2.76
C ALA A 252 -164.49 32.20 3.64
N MET A 253 -164.32 33.30 4.40
CA MET A 253 -165.38 33.88 5.23
C MET A 253 -166.38 34.71 4.42
N LEU A 254 -165.98 35.29 3.29
CA LEU A 254 -166.85 35.98 2.32
C LEU A 254 -167.59 34.98 1.41
N GLU A 255 -166.93 33.92 0.96
CA GLU A 255 -167.54 32.81 0.21
C GLU A 255 -168.69 32.17 0.99
N ALA A 256 -168.51 31.97 2.30
CA ALA A 256 -169.56 31.50 3.21
C ALA A 256 -170.76 32.47 3.33
N GLN A 257 -170.57 33.77 3.10
CA GLN A 257 -171.65 34.77 3.06
C GLN A 257 -172.32 34.88 1.67
N LEU A 258 -171.59 34.56 0.60
CA LEU A 258 -172.05 34.65 -0.79
C LEU A 258 -173.05 33.54 -1.18
N SER A 259 -173.23 32.53 -0.33
CA SER A 259 -174.04 31.33 -0.60
C SER A 259 -175.57 31.52 -0.51
N THR A 260 -176.08 32.72 -0.18
CA THR A 260 -177.48 32.89 0.27
C THR A 260 -178.33 33.97 -0.43
N ALA A 261 -177.87 34.66 -1.48
CA ALA A 261 -178.69 35.66 -2.18
C ALA A 261 -178.43 35.77 -3.72
N SER A 262 -179.51 36.12 -4.43
CA SER A 262 -179.65 36.19 -5.91
C SER A 262 -179.15 37.51 -6.51
N ASN A 263 -178.70 37.49 -7.78
CA ASN A 263 -179.23 38.30 -8.91
C ASN A 263 -178.34 38.23 -10.17
N ASP A 264 -178.95 38.47 -11.34
CA ASP A 264 -178.32 38.31 -12.67
C ASP A 264 -177.29 39.39 -13.03
N ASP A 265 -177.25 40.52 -12.30
CA ASP A 265 -176.26 41.61 -12.52
C ASP A 265 -174.80 41.11 -12.44
N ARG A 266 -174.59 40.02 -11.68
CA ARG A 266 -173.30 39.34 -11.44
C ARG A 266 -172.58 38.93 -12.74
N LEU A 267 -173.30 38.66 -13.82
CA LEU A 267 -172.74 38.01 -15.01
C LEU A 267 -171.88 38.96 -15.86
N ALA A 268 -172.27 40.23 -15.98
CA ALA A 268 -171.47 41.24 -16.69
C ALA A 268 -170.23 41.70 -15.90
N GLU A 269 -170.32 41.71 -14.57
CA GLU A 269 -169.17 42.05 -13.71
C GLU A 269 -168.12 40.92 -13.71
N LEU A 270 -168.56 39.64 -13.72
CA LEU A 270 -167.66 38.48 -13.84
C LEU A 270 -166.86 38.44 -15.16
N GLU A 271 -167.37 38.97 -16.27
CA GLU A 271 -166.59 39.09 -17.52
C GLU A 271 -165.49 40.14 -17.39
N SER A 272 -165.77 41.27 -16.71
CA SER A 272 -164.77 42.32 -16.40
C SER A 272 -163.71 41.82 -15.42
N GLU A 273 -164.12 41.07 -14.39
CA GLU A 273 -163.19 40.43 -13.44
C GLU A 273 -162.31 39.37 -14.11
N LEU A 274 -162.83 38.62 -15.08
CA LEU A 274 -162.06 37.61 -15.83
C LEU A 274 -160.90 38.23 -16.63
N ASP A 275 -161.12 39.35 -17.32
CA ASP A 275 -160.05 40.08 -18.01
C ASP A 275 -159.08 40.74 -17.01
N GLY A 276 -159.57 41.22 -15.86
CA GLY A 276 -158.71 41.68 -14.76
C GLY A 276 -157.77 40.59 -14.26
N VAL A 277 -158.32 39.41 -13.92
CA VAL A 277 -157.55 38.23 -13.49
C VAL A 277 -156.58 37.80 -14.57
N ARG A 278 -157.00 37.75 -15.84
CA ARG A 278 -156.12 37.35 -16.95
C ARG A 278 -154.91 38.27 -17.11
N ASN A 279 -155.09 39.58 -16.94
CA ASN A 279 -153.98 40.51 -16.93
C ASN A 279 -153.03 40.29 -15.73
N THR A 280 -153.55 40.01 -14.52
CA THR A 280 -152.69 39.68 -13.37
C THR A 280 -151.94 38.34 -13.51
N ILE A 281 -152.47 37.39 -14.29
CA ILE A 281 -151.77 36.15 -14.64
C ILE A 281 -150.61 36.45 -15.59
N ASN A 282 -150.84 37.21 -16.66
CA ASN A 282 -149.78 37.62 -17.59
C ASN A 282 -148.63 38.36 -16.87
N ASP A 283 -148.96 39.26 -15.93
CA ASP A 283 -148.00 40.02 -15.12
C ASP A 283 -147.20 39.11 -14.16
N ARG A 284 -147.85 38.05 -13.63
CA ARG A 284 -147.20 37.05 -12.78
C ARG A 284 -146.30 36.10 -13.56
N ASP A 285 -146.70 35.69 -14.77
CA ASP A 285 -145.86 34.86 -15.65
C ASP A 285 -144.61 35.63 -16.11
N ALA A 286 -144.76 36.93 -16.41
CA ALA A 286 -143.61 37.82 -16.65
C ALA A 286 -142.70 37.95 -15.42
N ARG A 287 -143.27 38.01 -14.21
CA ARG A 287 -142.52 38.05 -12.95
C ARG A 287 -141.83 36.73 -12.61
N ILE A 288 -142.40 35.59 -12.98
CA ILE A 288 -141.79 34.26 -12.84
C ILE A 288 -140.57 34.16 -13.78
N LEU A 289 -140.70 34.58 -15.04
CA LEU A 289 -139.57 34.60 -15.99
C LEU A 289 -138.40 35.50 -15.54
N ASP A 290 -138.70 36.66 -14.94
CA ASP A 290 -137.70 37.53 -14.30
C ASP A 290 -136.99 36.82 -13.13
N LEU A 291 -137.74 36.17 -12.23
CA LEU A 291 -137.18 35.41 -11.11
C LEU A 291 -136.37 34.18 -11.55
N GLU A 292 -136.77 33.49 -12.63
CA GLU A 292 -136.01 32.39 -13.21
C GLU A 292 -134.70 32.87 -13.88
N ALA A 293 -134.72 34.01 -14.57
CA ALA A 293 -133.52 34.66 -15.09
C ALA A 293 -132.57 35.10 -13.96
N GLN A 294 -133.12 35.63 -12.86
CA GLN A 294 -132.34 35.95 -11.67
C GLN A 294 -131.73 34.69 -11.03
N LEU A 295 -132.48 33.58 -10.91
CA LEU A 295 -131.95 32.30 -10.44
C LEU A 295 -130.86 31.72 -11.35
N ALA A 296 -130.92 31.94 -12.67
CA ALA A 296 -129.82 31.62 -13.58
C ALA A 296 -128.55 32.45 -13.29
N SER A 297 -128.71 33.74 -12.96
CA SER A 297 -127.58 34.60 -12.55
C SER A 297 -126.97 34.20 -11.18
N TYR A 298 -127.78 33.67 -10.26
CA TYR A 298 -127.30 33.06 -9.02
C TYR A 298 -126.54 31.75 -9.27
N ARG A 299 -126.99 30.90 -10.22
CA ARG A 299 -126.22 29.72 -10.66
C ARG A 299 -124.89 30.11 -11.32
N ALA A 300 -124.86 31.17 -12.13
CA ALA A 300 -123.59 31.72 -12.64
C ALA A 300 -122.67 32.19 -11.49
N SER A 301 -123.23 32.77 -10.44
CA SER A 301 -122.47 33.17 -9.23
C SER A 301 -121.86 32.00 -8.46
N SER A 302 -122.42 30.78 -8.56
CA SER A 302 -121.86 29.56 -7.97
C SER A 302 -120.49 29.19 -8.55
N SER A 303 -120.21 29.54 -9.82
CA SER A 303 -118.86 29.37 -10.40
C SER A 303 -117.78 30.17 -9.66
N LYS A 304 -118.14 31.32 -9.08
CA LYS A 304 -117.23 32.14 -8.28
C LYS A 304 -116.91 31.50 -6.92
N ALA A 305 -117.84 30.74 -6.34
CA ALA A 305 -117.57 29.95 -5.14
C ALA A 305 -116.59 28.81 -5.46
N SER A 306 -116.84 28.05 -6.54
CA SER A 306 -115.94 26.96 -6.98
C SER A 306 -114.52 27.47 -7.31
N ASN A 307 -114.38 28.64 -7.93
CA ASN A 307 -113.07 29.27 -8.16
C ASN A 307 -112.36 29.68 -6.86
N LEU A 308 -113.09 30.12 -5.83
CA LEU A 308 -112.51 30.44 -4.52
C LEU A 308 -112.10 29.18 -3.73
N GLU A 309 -112.86 28.10 -3.86
CA GLU A 309 -112.48 26.77 -3.31
C GLU A 309 -111.22 26.23 -3.99
N ALA A 310 -111.10 26.40 -5.33
CA ALA A 310 -109.89 26.06 -6.07
C ALA A 310 -108.68 26.86 -5.58
N GLN A 311 -108.80 28.18 -5.43
CA GLN A 311 -107.74 29.03 -4.86
C GLN A 311 -107.40 28.67 -3.41
N ALA A 312 -108.37 28.30 -2.58
CA ALA A 312 -108.11 27.84 -1.22
C ALA A 312 -107.32 26.52 -1.20
N ALA A 313 -107.58 25.62 -2.14
CA ALA A 313 -106.82 24.38 -2.32
C ALA A 313 -105.44 24.58 -2.98
N GLU A 314 -105.25 25.68 -3.72
CA GLU A 314 -103.97 26.13 -4.27
C GLU A 314 -103.09 26.73 -3.17
N TYR A 315 -103.56 27.77 -2.47
CA TYR A 315 -102.85 28.38 -1.34
C TYR A 315 -102.53 27.39 -0.21
N LYS A 316 -103.33 26.34 -0.02
CA LYS A 316 -102.98 25.28 0.93
C LYS A 316 -101.77 24.46 0.47
N ARG A 317 -101.66 24.10 -0.81
CA ARG A 317 -100.48 23.41 -1.33
C ARG A 317 -99.23 24.26 -1.23
N ASP A 318 -99.33 25.56 -1.52
CA ASP A 318 -98.21 26.50 -1.37
C ASP A 318 -97.76 26.59 0.10
N LEU A 319 -98.70 26.65 1.04
CA LEU A 319 -98.41 26.64 2.49
C LEU A 319 -97.74 25.32 2.93
N ASP A 320 -98.28 24.19 2.50
CA ASP A 320 -97.72 22.86 2.80
C ASP A 320 -96.28 22.76 2.23
N LEU A 321 -96.05 23.23 1.00
CA LEU A 321 -94.75 23.22 0.32
C LEU A 321 -93.74 24.22 0.94
N HIS A 322 -94.18 25.39 1.36
CA HIS A 322 -93.36 26.34 2.12
C HIS A 322 -93.00 25.78 3.51
N SER A 323 -93.92 25.06 4.18
CA SER A 323 -93.62 24.42 5.47
C SER A 323 -92.53 23.36 5.34
N ALA A 324 -92.56 22.56 4.26
CA ALA A 324 -91.51 21.59 3.95
C ALA A 324 -90.16 22.29 3.71
N ARG A 325 -90.13 23.39 2.93
CA ARG A 325 -88.88 24.14 2.69
C ARG A 325 -88.34 24.82 3.96
N VAL A 326 -89.21 25.22 4.91
CA VAL A 326 -88.77 25.69 6.24
C VAL A 326 -88.08 24.56 7.00
N THR A 327 -88.67 23.36 7.09
CA THR A 327 -88.01 22.24 7.78
C THR A 327 -86.71 21.78 7.12
N GLU A 328 -86.62 21.87 5.79
CA GLU A 328 -85.38 21.61 5.04
C GLU A 328 -84.29 22.64 5.38
N LEU A 329 -84.62 23.94 5.34
CA LEU A 329 -83.71 25.03 5.73
C LEU A 329 -83.29 24.94 7.21
N GLU A 330 -84.18 24.48 8.11
CA GLU A 330 -83.83 24.24 9.52
C GLU A 330 -82.80 23.10 9.66
N THR A 331 -82.91 22.03 8.86
CA THR A 331 -81.89 20.96 8.84
C THR A 331 -80.57 21.39 8.19
N GLU A 332 -80.61 22.18 7.11
CA GLU A 332 -79.39 22.78 6.50
C GLU A 332 -78.66 23.67 7.53
N LEU A 333 -79.41 24.49 8.27
CA LEU A 333 -78.85 25.44 9.25
C LEU A 333 -78.27 24.72 10.48
N GLU A 334 -78.86 23.62 10.94
CA GLU A 334 -78.28 22.81 12.02
C GLU A 334 -76.99 22.08 11.59
N GLY A 335 -76.93 21.59 10.34
CA GLY A 335 -75.69 21.06 9.75
C GLY A 335 -74.58 22.12 9.71
N LEU A 336 -74.89 23.31 9.19
CA LEU A 336 -73.94 24.43 9.11
C LEU A 336 -73.44 24.90 10.49
N LYS A 337 -74.23 24.75 11.57
CA LYS A 337 -73.74 24.97 12.94
C LYS A 337 -72.71 23.92 13.35
N ALA A 338 -72.98 22.64 13.09
CA ALA A 338 -72.07 21.55 13.42
C ALA A 338 -70.72 21.71 12.68
N ASP A 339 -70.76 22.05 11.39
CA ASP A 339 -69.56 22.35 10.59
C ASP A 339 -68.79 23.57 11.12
N LEU A 340 -69.51 24.62 11.55
CA LEU A 340 -68.92 25.83 12.14
C LEU A 340 -68.24 25.55 13.49
N ASP A 341 -68.84 24.71 14.33
CA ASP A 341 -68.27 24.33 15.63
C ASP A 341 -67.12 23.32 15.49
N ALA A 342 -67.17 22.39 14.53
CA ALA A 342 -66.00 21.60 14.13
C ALA A 342 -64.85 22.51 13.62
N SER A 343 -65.18 23.52 12.80
CA SER A 343 -64.24 24.54 12.29
C SER A 343 -63.79 25.57 13.34
N ARG A 344 -64.38 25.56 14.54
CA ARG A 344 -63.87 26.27 15.73
C ARG A 344 -62.95 25.36 16.52
N GLN A 345 -63.32 24.10 16.73
CA GLN A 345 -62.53 23.13 17.47
C GLN A 345 -61.18 22.87 16.79
N GLY A 346 -61.15 22.54 15.49
CA GLY A 346 -59.89 22.35 14.76
C GLY A 346 -58.99 23.59 14.75
N ARG A 347 -59.56 24.79 14.92
CA ARG A 347 -58.80 26.04 15.10
C ARG A 347 -58.15 26.15 16.48
N LEU A 348 -58.84 25.73 17.53
CA LEU A 348 -58.28 25.64 18.88
C LEU A 348 -57.16 24.59 18.92
N ASP A 349 -57.36 23.45 18.25
CA ASP A 349 -56.36 22.37 18.19
C ASP A 349 -55.08 22.83 17.45
N LEU A 350 -55.23 23.48 16.28
CA LEU A 350 -54.11 24.14 15.58
C LEU A 350 -53.45 25.27 16.40
N GLN A 351 -54.22 26.03 17.19
CA GLN A 351 -53.68 27.06 18.06
C GLN A 351 -52.86 26.47 19.22
N ASN A 352 -53.31 25.35 19.79
CA ASN A 352 -52.57 24.59 20.81
C ASN A 352 -51.29 23.98 20.22
N GLU A 353 -51.35 23.43 19.00
CA GLU A 353 -50.17 22.89 18.32
C GLU A 353 -49.15 24.00 17.98
N LEU A 354 -49.60 25.17 17.52
CA LEU A 354 -48.73 26.34 17.31
C LEU A 354 -48.07 26.82 18.61
N ALA A 355 -48.79 26.79 19.74
CA ALA A 355 -48.21 27.12 21.05
C ALA A 355 -47.12 26.12 21.45
N ALA A 356 -47.37 24.82 21.34
CA ALA A 356 -46.40 23.77 21.63
C ALA A 356 -45.16 23.83 20.71
N ARG A 357 -45.36 24.09 19.41
CA ARG A 357 -44.27 24.31 18.44
C ARG A 357 -43.45 25.56 18.77
N THR A 358 -44.10 26.63 19.24
CA THR A 358 -43.40 27.86 19.68
C THR A 358 -42.56 27.61 20.92
N GLU A 359 -43.07 26.86 21.91
CA GLU A 359 -42.29 26.47 23.09
C GLU A 359 -41.07 25.61 22.70
N HIS A 360 -41.27 24.61 21.84
CA HIS A 360 -40.18 23.77 21.35
C HIS A 360 -39.11 24.56 20.57
N ILE A 361 -39.50 25.59 19.81
CA ILE A 361 -38.53 26.52 19.18
C ILE A 361 -37.73 27.26 20.25
N GLY A 362 -38.35 27.81 21.30
CA GLY A 362 -37.62 28.47 22.39
C GLY A 362 -36.68 27.52 23.16
N GLN A 363 -37.06 26.25 23.31
CA GLN A 363 -36.20 25.20 23.86
C GLN A 363 -34.99 24.91 22.92
N LEU A 364 -35.20 24.84 21.61
CA LEU A 364 -34.14 24.68 20.61
C LEU A 364 -33.20 25.90 20.54
N GLU A 365 -33.72 27.12 20.64
CA GLU A 365 -32.92 28.35 20.71
C GLU A 365 -32.06 28.37 21.99
N THR A 366 -32.61 27.94 23.13
CA THR A 366 -31.86 27.80 24.38
C THR A 366 -30.76 26.76 24.25
N ASN A 367 -31.05 25.59 23.68
CA ASN A 367 -30.06 24.55 23.41
C ASN A 367 -28.96 25.03 22.43
N LEU A 368 -29.31 25.80 21.40
CA LEU A 368 -28.34 26.42 20.50
C LEU A 368 -27.47 27.46 21.20
N GLN A 369 -28.04 28.25 22.11
CA GLN A 369 -27.31 29.22 22.92
C GLN A 369 -26.34 28.55 23.90
N ASP A 370 -26.72 27.42 24.50
CA ASP A 370 -25.85 26.61 25.36
C ASP A 370 -24.74 25.91 24.56
N VAL A 371 -25.06 25.31 23.41
CA VAL A 371 -24.04 24.74 22.51
C VAL A 371 -23.06 25.82 22.05
N ARG A 372 -23.56 27.00 21.66
CA ARG A 372 -22.74 28.15 21.27
C ARG A 372 -21.88 28.64 22.43
N SER A 373 -22.41 28.67 23.65
CA SER A 373 -21.66 29.03 24.86
C SER A 373 -20.60 27.99 25.22
N SER A 374 -20.87 26.70 25.02
CA SER A 374 -19.87 25.63 25.19
C SER A 374 -18.75 25.70 24.14
N LEU A 375 -19.05 26.21 22.95
CA LEU A 375 -18.11 26.41 21.86
C LEU A 375 -17.23 27.65 22.07
N THR A 376 -17.78 28.76 22.58
CA THR A 376 -16.99 29.95 22.96
C THR A 376 -16.24 29.75 24.28
N ALA A 377 -16.73 28.90 25.18
CA ALA A 377 -16.01 28.47 26.39
C ALA A 377 -14.84 27.50 26.12
N LYS A 378 -14.54 27.18 24.85
CA LYS A 378 -13.30 26.52 24.42
C LYS A 378 -12.35 27.49 23.71
N PRO A 379 -11.72 28.46 24.42
CA PRO A 379 -10.66 29.29 23.82
C PRO A 379 -9.44 28.44 23.37
N ASP A 380 -9.22 27.28 24.01
CA ASP A 380 -8.10 26.38 23.71
C ASP A 380 -8.06 25.92 22.26
N VAL A 381 -9.19 25.58 21.63
CA VAL A 381 -9.18 25.01 20.27
C VAL A 381 -8.61 25.98 19.23
N SER A 382 -8.72 27.29 19.48
CA SER A 382 -8.06 28.32 18.65
C SER A 382 -6.54 28.34 18.87
N ALA A 383 -6.09 28.17 20.11
CA ALA A 383 -4.68 28.10 20.47
C ALA A 383 -4.03 26.78 20.02
N GLU A 384 -4.71 25.65 20.19
CA GLU A 384 -4.32 24.32 19.68
C GLU A 384 -4.21 24.31 18.16
N LEU A 385 -5.17 24.92 17.44
CA LEU A 385 -5.11 24.99 15.98
C LEU A 385 -3.99 25.93 15.50
N ALA A 386 -3.67 26.98 16.27
CA ALA A 386 -2.52 27.84 16.01
C ALA A 386 -1.17 27.15 16.28
N SER A 387 -1.04 26.41 17.39
CA SER A 387 0.19 25.67 17.72
C SER A 387 0.40 24.49 16.78
N LEU A 388 -0.63 23.68 16.52
CA LEU A 388 -0.55 22.55 15.58
C LEU A 388 -0.23 23.01 14.15
N LYS A 389 -0.64 24.22 13.76
CA LYS A 389 -0.23 24.84 12.49
C LYS A 389 1.24 25.27 12.51
N ALA A 390 1.71 25.88 13.60
CA ALA A 390 3.13 26.23 13.76
C ALA A 390 4.03 24.97 13.75
N ASP A 391 3.61 23.89 14.44
CA ASP A 391 4.31 22.60 14.45
C ASP A 391 4.30 21.93 13.06
N LEU A 392 3.20 22.05 12.31
CA LEU A 392 3.10 21.56 10.93
C LEU A 392 4.04 22.33 9.99
N ASP A 393 4.14 23.65 10.13
CA ASP A 393 5.01 24.49 9.31
C ASP A 393 6.50 24.33 9.71
N ALA A 394 6.83 24.19 10.99
CA ALA A 394 8.15 23.75 11.45
C ALA A 394 8.50 22.34 10.91
N SER A 395 7.54 21.42 10.90
CA SER A 395 7.68 20.08 10.32
C SER A 395 7.72 20.08 8.79
N ARG A 396 7.39 21.19 8.11
CA ARG A 396 7.63 21.41 6.67
C ARG A 396 9.05 21.95 6.46
N GLN A 397 9.44 22.96 7.24
CA GLN A 397 10.78 23.56 7.24
C GLN A 397 11.87 22.49 7.39
N GLY A 398 11.82 21.70 8.47
CA GLY A 398 12.80 20.64 8.73
C GLY A 398 12.85 19.52 7.68
N ARG A 399 11.79 19.33 6.87
CA ARG A 399 11.82 18.42 5.72
C ARG A 399 12.52 19.03 4.51
N ALA A 400 12.37 20.33 4.26
CA ALA A 400 13.12 21.04 3.22
C ALA A 400 14.62 21.10 3.58
N ASP A 401 14.94 21.33 4.85
CA ASP A 401 16.30 21.31 5.36
C ASP A 401 16.94 19.92 5.18
N LEU A 402 16.24 18.84 5.59
CA LEU A 402 16.69 17.45 5.37
C LEU A 402 16.80 17.07 3.89
N GLN A 403 15.93 17.57 3.01
CA GLN A 403 16.07 17.36 1.56
C GLN A 403 17.32 18.06 1.01
N THR A 404 17.63 19.25 1.50
CA THR A 404 18.84 20.00 1.15
C THR A 404 20.09 19.26 1.64
N GLU A 405 20.08 18.76 2.89
CA GLU A 405 21.18 17.96 3.44
C GLU A 405 21.36 16.63 2.68
N LEU A 406 20.28 15.96 2.28
CA LEU A 406 20.34 14.75 1.45
C LEU A 406 20.91 15.01 0.06
N ALA A 407 20.58 16.13 -0.59
CA ALA A 407 21.17 16.51 -1.87
C ALA A 407 22.69 16.73 -1.74
N LEU A 408 23.11 17.49 -0.72
CA LEU A 408 24.52 17.82 -0.45
C LEU A 408 25.32 16.55 -0.05
N ARG A 409 24.71 15.63 0.70
CA ARG A 409 25.28 14.29 0.99
C ARG A 409 25.37 13.42 -0.27
N THR A 410 24.43 13.52 -1.21
CA THR A 410 24.44 12.77 -2.47
C THR A 410 25.56 13.25 -3.40
N GLU A 411 25.74 14.57 -3.50
CA GLU A 411 26.87 15.17 -4.22
C GLU A 411 28.21 14.71 -3.62
N ARG A 412 28.36 14.74 -2.29
CA ARG A 412 29.56 14.27 -1.61
C ARG A 412 29.81 12.76 -1.77
N ILE A 413 28.76 11.93 -1.91
CA ILE A 413 28.92 10.51 -2.25
C ILE A 413 29.51 10.37 -3.66
N GLY A 414 28.97 11.07 -4.66
CA GLY A 414 29.52 11.04 -6.03
C GLY A 414 30.97 11.53 -6.12
N GLU A 415 31.34 12.54 -5.32
CA GLU A 415 32.72 13.01 -5.20
C GLU A 415 33.64 11.94 -4.58
N LEU A 416 33.20 11.27 -3.50
CA LEU A 416 33.95 10.18 -2.87
C LEU A 416 34.06 8.95 -3.78
N GLU A 417 33.03 8.61 -4.56
CA GLU A 417 33.08 7.54 -5.56
C GLU A 417 34.09 7.86 -6.67
N SER A 418 34.17 9.11 -7.12
CA SER A 418 35.18 9.60 -8.05
C SER A 418 36.61 9.51 -7.47
N GLN A 419 36.80 9.92 -6.21
CA GLN A 419 38.08 9.78 -5.51
C GLN A 419 38.51 8.30 -5.37
N VAL A 420 37.57 7.40 -5.03
CA VAL A 420 37.81 5.95 -4.94
C VAL A 420 38.12 5.35 -6.33
N ALA A 421 37.48 5.81 -7.40
CA ALA A 421 37.81 5.39 -8.76
C ALA A 421 39.23 5.83 -9.17
N SER A 422 39.60 7.08 -8.84
CA SER A 422 40.95 7.61 -9.07
C SER A 422 42.02 6.81 -8.34
N LEU A 423 41.85 6.57 -7.03
CA LEU A 423 42.77 5.77 -6.20
C LEU A 423 42.88 4.32 -6.69
N ARG A 424 41.81 3.72 -7.21
CA ARG A 424 41.84 2.40 -7.85
C ARG A 424 42.63 2.40 -9.16
N SER A 425 42.51 3.44 -9.97
CA SER A 425 43.30 3.55 -11.21
C SER A 425 44.79 3.77 -10.92
N GLN A 426 45.12 4.61 -9.93
CA GLN A 426 46.49 4.85 -9.48
C GLN A 426 47.11 3.57 -8.93
N SER A 427 46.49 2.92 -7.94
CA SER A 427 47.02 1.68 -7.36
C SER A 427 47.10 0.53 -8.37
N SER A 428 46.22 0.46 -9.37
CA SER A 428 46.36 -0.47 -10.49
C SER A 428 47.56 -0.15 -11.40
N SER A 429 47.89 1.12 -11.59
CA SER A 429 49.08 1.53 -12.37
C SER A 429 50.39 1.28 -11.61
N GLU A 430 50.40 1.51 -10.29
CA GLU A 430 51.51 1.20 -9.41
C GLU A 430 51.75 -0.31 -9.34
N ALA A 431 50.68 -1.12 -9.26
CA ALA A 431 50.77 -2.58 -9.29
C ALA A 431 51.37 -3.12 -10.60
N GLU A 432 50.99 -2.58 -11.75
CA GLU A 432 51.60 -2.96 -13.04
C GLU A 432 53.04 -2.45 -13.19
N SER A 433 53.39 -1.28 -12.63
CA SER A 433 54.79 -0.82 -12.55
C SER A 433 55.64 -1.78 -11.73
N ILE A 434 55.24 -2.07 -10.48
CA ILE A 434 55.95 -2.99 -9.58
C ILE A 434 56.11 -4.38 -10.22
N LYS A 435 55.09 -4.85 -10.95
CA LYS A 435 55.11 -6.10 -11.69
C LYS A 435 56.08 -6.08 -12.88
N ALA A 436 56.21 -4.95 -13.58
CA ALA A 436 57.21 -4.75 -14.63
C ALA A 436 58.63 -4.67 -14.05
N ASP A 437 58.85 -3.92 -12.97
CA ASP A 437 60.13 -3.79 -12.27
C ASP A 437 60.60 -5.14 -11.70
N LEU A 438 59.68 -5.94 -11.17
CA LEU A 438 59.96 -7.28 -10.66
C LEU A 438 60.21 -8.30 -11.79
N ALA A 439 59.60 -8.13 -12.96
CA ALA A 439 59.93 -8.90 -14.15
C ALA A 439 61.33 -8.53 -14.70
N ALA A 440 61.66 -7.24 -14.78
CA ALA A 440 62.98 -6.75 -15.17
C ALA A 440 64.08 -7.23 -14.19
N SER A 441 63.79 -7.20 -12.88
CA SER A 441 64.69 -7.71 -11.83
C SER A 441 64.92 -9.22 -11.94
N ARG A 442 63.89 -9.99 -12.33
CA ARG A 442 64.03 -11.43 -12.62
C ARG A 442 64.85 -11.68 -13.88
N GLN A 443 64.67 -10.89 -14.94
CA GLN A 443 65.47 -11.00 -16.15
C GLN A 443 66.94 -10.68 -15.88
N GLY A 444 67.25 -9.54 -15.27
CA GLY A 444 68.62 -9.17 -14.90
C GLY A 444 69.28 -10.17 -13.95
N ARG A 445 68.51 -10.84 -13.08
CA ARG A 445 69.01 -11.97 -12.29
C ARG A 445 69.34 -13.20 -13.17
N SER A 446 68.48 -13.55 -14.11
CA SER A 446 68.74 -14.64 -15.07
C SER A 446 69.96 -14.35 -15.94
N ASP A 447 70.15 -13.09 -16.34
CA ASP A 447 71.29 -12.64 -17.14
C ASP A 447 72.60 -12.71 -16.32
N LEU A 448 72.56 -12.32 -15.04
CA LEU A 448 73.67 -12.48 -14.09
C LEU A 448 73.99 -13.94 -13.77
N GLU A 449 72.98 -14.81 -13.65
CA GLU A 449 73.17 -16.26 -13.45
C GLU A 449 73.79 -16.91 -14.71
N ALA A 450 73.43 -16.44 -15.92
CA ALA A 450 74.08 -16.84 -17.16
C ALA A 450 75.52 -16.29 -17.27
N GLU A 451 75.78 -15.05 -16.86
CA GLU A 451 77.14 -14.48 -16.83
C GLU A 451 78.03 -15.20 -15.80
N LEU A 452 77.49 -15.57 -14.63
CA LEU A 452 78.17 -16.41 -13.65
C LEU A 452 78.50 -17.79 -14.23
N ALA A 453 77.56 -18.45 -14.91
CA ALA A 453 77.83 -19.72 -15.58
C ALA A 453 78.95 -19.60 -16.63
N ALA A 454 78.91 -18.57 -17.49
CA ALA A 454 79.96 -18.31 -18.48
C ALA A 454 81.31 -17.96 -17.83
N ARG A 455 81.32 -17.26 -16.69
CA ARG A 455 82.53 -16.99 -15.89
C ARG A 455 83.06 -18.26 -15.22
N THR A 456 82.20 -19.16 -14.76
CA THR A 456 82.60 -20.48 -14.21
C THR A 456 83.21 -21.37 -15.29
N GLU A 457 82.60 -21.42 -16.49
CA GLU A 457 83.18 -22.11 -17.64
C GLU A 457 84.53 -21.49 -18.04
N ARG A 458 84.63 -20.15 -18.04
CA ARG A 458 85.89 -19.44 -18.30
C ARG A 458 86.97 -19.73 -17.25
N ILE A 459 86.59 -19.90 -15.99
CA ILE A 459 87.50 -20.32 -14.91
C ILE A 459 87.95 -21.76 -15.17
N ALA A 460 87.05 -22.70 -15.47
CA ALA A 460 87.40 -24.09 -15.79
C ALA A 460 88.31 -24.21 -17.03
N ASP A 461 88.10 -23.40 -18.07
CA ASP A 461 88.98 -23.29 -19.24
C ASP A 461 90.36 -22.73 -18.86
N LEU A 462 90.42 -21.70 -18.02
CA LEU A 462 91.67 -21.13 -17.51
C LEU A 462 92.42 -22.10 -16.58
N GLU A 463 91.72 -22.86 -15.73
CA GLU A 463 92.28 -23.92 -14.89
C GLU A 463 92.81 -25.08 -15.76
N THR A 464 92.08 -25.47 -16.80
CA THR A 464 92.54 -26.48 -17.77
C THR A 464 93.80 -26.01 -18.50
N LYS A 465 93.88 -24.72 -18.86
CA LYS A 465 95.08 -24.09 -19.44
C LYS A 465 96.22 -23.91 -18.43
N LEU A 466 95.92 -23.78 -17.14
CA LEU A 466 96.91 -23.75 -16.07
C LEU A 466 97.48 -25.16 -15.79
N VAL A 467 96.66 -26.20 -15.87
CA VAL A 467 97.09 -27.61 -15.85
C VAL A 467 97.94 -27.92 -17.10
N ALA A 468 97.55 -27.42 -18.28
CA ALA A 468 98.35 -27.57 -19.50
C ALA A 468 99.72 -26.86 -19.42
N SER A 469 99.80 -25.67 -18.82
CA SER A 469 101.07 -24.94 -18.67
C SER A 469 101.95 -25.44 -17.51
N THR A 470 101.36 -25.99 -16.44
CA THR A 470 102.11 -26.77 -15.42
C THR A 470 102.50 -28.17 -15.92
N GLY A 471 101.87 -28.66 -17.00
CA GLY A 471 102.26 -29.85 -17.77
C GLY A 471 103.58 -29.72 -18.56
N ALA A 472 104.39 -28.68 -18.32
CA ALA A 472 105.68 -28.45 -18.96
C ALA A 472 106.74 -29.57 -18.72
N SER A 473 106.45 -30.55 -17.87
CA SER A 473 107.29 -31.74 -17.66
C SER A 473 107.52 -32.57 -18.94
N ALA A 474 106.60 -32.53 -19.91
CA ALA A 474 106.83 -33.15 -21.22
C ALA A 474 107.96 -32.45 -21.99
N GLN A 475 107.96 -31.12 -22.01
CA GLN A 475 108.98 -30.32 -22.69
C GLN A 475 110.33 -30.37 -21.95
N GLU A 476 110.31 -30.45 -20.61
CA GLU A 476 111.51 -30.70 -19.81
C GLU A 476 112.09 -32.11 -20.02
N SER A 477 111.23 -33.14 -20.10
CA SER A 477 111.65 -34.53 -20.40
C SER A 477 112.31 -34.64 -21.77
N GLN A 478 111.77 -33.94 -22.77
CA GLN A 478 112.33 -33.94 -24.12
C GLN A 478 113.65 -33.16 -24.20
N LEU A 479 113.79 -32.05 -23.47
CA LEU A 479 115.06 -31.35 -23.30
C LEU A 479 116.11 -32.22 -22.57
N ARG A 480 115.71 -33.00 -21.56
CA ARG A 480 116.59 -33.96 -20.88
C ARG A 480 117.07 -35.05 -21.83
N GLN A 481 116.21 -35.66 -22.65
CA GLN A 481 116.65 -36.63 -23.67
C GLN A 481 117.63 -36.05 -24.69
N ASP A 482 117.44 -34.81 -25.13
CA ASP A 482 118.38 -34.18 -26.06
C ASP A 482 119.71 -33.76 -25.41
N ILE A 483 119.74 -33.49 -24.09
CA ILE A 483 120.98 -33.38 -23.32
C ILE A 483 121.68 -34.74 -23.22
N GLU A 484 120.95 -35.82 -22.90
CA GLU A 484 121.47 -37.20 -22.85
C GLU A 484 122.14 -37.59 -24.18
N ARG A 485 121.46 -37.33 -25.30
CA ARG A 485 121.97 -37.57 -26.67
C ARG A 485 123.21 -36.74 -26.99
N ARG A 486 123.25 -35.47 -26.57
CA ARG A 486 124.42 -34.59 -26.77
C ARG A 486 125.61 -35.05 -25.94
N ASN A 487 125.39 -35.49 -24.70
CA ASN A 487 126.44 -36.04 -23.84
C ASN A 487 127.02 -37.35 -24.39
N ALA A 488 126.17 -38.25 -24.90
CA ALA A 488 126.62 -39.45 -25.61
C ALA A 488 127.47 -39.10 -26.85
N ARG A 489 127.03 -38.11 -27.64
CA ARG A 489 127.77 -37.60 -28.81
C ARG A 489 129.13 -36.98 -28.43
N ILE A 490 129.22 -36.31 -27.28
CA ILE A 490 130.48 -35.75 -26.75
C ILE A 490 131.43 -36.89 -26.36
N ALA A 491 130.98 -37.87 -25.58
CA ALA A 491 131.82 -39.02 -25.19
C ALA A 491 132.31 -39.84 -26.40
N GLU A 492 131.49 -39.93 -27.46
CA GLU A 492 131.87 -40.57 -28.73
C GLU A 492 132.93 -39.78 -29.51
N LEU A 493 132.84 -38.44 -29.51
CA LEU A 493 133.85 -37.54 -30.09
C LEU A 493 135.16 -37.52 -29.28
N GLU A 494 135.10 -37.52 -27.95
CA GLU A 494 136.27 -37.62 -27.06
C GLU A 494 137.01 -38.95 -27.23
N LYS A 495 136.26 -40.03 -27.50
CA LYS A 495 136.84 -41.34 -27.83
C LYS A 495 137.52 -41.33 -29.20
N ALA A 496 136.94 -40.68 -30.20
CA ALA A 496 137.56 -40.50 -31.52
C ALA A 496 138.85 -39.66 -31.44
N LEU A 497 138.84 -38.57 -30.64
CA LEU A 497 140.00 -37.70 -30.44
C LEU A 497 141.17 -38.45 -29.78
N ASN A 498 140.90 -39.23 -28.72
CA ASN A 498 141.90 -40.06 -28.02
C ASN A 498 142.49 -41.20 -28.86
N SER A 499 141.81 -41.66 -29.92
CA SER A 499 142.42 -42.56 -30.91
C SER A 499 143.34 -41.81 -31.87
N GLN A 500 142.88 -40.67 -32.42
CA GLN A 500 143.63 -39.90 -33.40
C GLN A 500 144.95 -39.32 -32.85
N GLU A 501 144.97 -38.92 -31.57
CA GLU A 501 146.18 -38.40 -30.90
C GLU A 501 147.24 -39.50 -30.64
N LYS A 502 146.85 -40.78 -30.58
CA LYS A 502 147.78 -41.90 -30.36
C LYS A 502 148.46 -42.40 -31.62
N GLU A 503 147.80 -42.37 -32.78
CA GLU A 503 148.38 -42.82 -34.04
C GLU A 503 149.39 -41.79 -34.58
N GLY A 504 149.07 -40.49 -34.55
CA GLY A 504 149.95 -39.42 -35.03
C GLY A 504 151.31 -39.31 -34.30
N SER A 505 151.43 -39.81 -33.06
CA SER A 505 152.71 -39.83 -32.32
C SER A 505 153.62 -41.01 -32.72
N GLY A 506 153.08 -42.04 -33.39
CA GLY A 506 153.82 -43.20 -33.90
C GLY A 506 154.57 -42.89 -35.19
N ASP A 507 153.85 -42.42 -36.21
CA ASP A 507 154.39 -42.22 -37.56
C ASP A 507 155.53 -41.18 -37.58
N LEU A 508 155.35 -40.06 -36.89
CA LEU A 508 156.39 -39.02 -36.73
C LEU A 508 157.67 -39.52 -36.00
N ARG A 509 157.63 -40.65 -35.29
CA ARG A 509 158.81 -41.31 -34.72
C ARG A 509 159.42 -42.36 -35.66
N ALA A 510 158.61 -43.02 -36.49
CA ALA A 510 159.10 -43.94 -37.51
C ALA A 510 159.83 -43.18 -38.64
N GLU A 511 159.21 -42.10 -39.15
CA GLU A 511 159.73 -41.30 -40.26
C GLU A 511 161.09 -40.65 -39.91
N LEU A 512 161.23 -40.12 -38.69
CA LEU A 512 162.48 -39.50 -38.20
C LEU A 512 163.63 -40.51 -38.09
N ASN A 513 163.35 -41.78 -37.76
CA ASN A 513 164.37 -42.84 -37.78
C ASN A 513 164.72 -43.29 -39.22
N SER A 514 163.73 -43.39 -40.12
CA SER A 514 163.98 -43.75 -41.52
C SER A 514 164.84 -42.70 -42.26
N LEU A 515 164.59 -41.41 -42.02
CA LEU A 515 165.41 -40.32 -42.56
C LEU A 515 166.84 -40.34 -42.02
N ARG A 516 167.03 -40.74 -40.75
CA ARG A 516 168.36 -40.84 -40.13
C ARG A 516 169.19 -41.98 -40.70
N LEU A 517 168.55 -43.11 -41.04
CA LEU A 517 169.19 -44.22 -41.76
C LEU A 517 169.51 -43.84 -43.22
N GLY A 518 168.58 -43.13 -43.88
CA GLY A 518 168.71 -42.69 -45.28
C GLY A 518 169.77 -41.61 -45.55
N LEU A 519 170.34 -40.98 -44.52
CA LEU A 519 171.57 -40.17 -44.65
C LEU A 519 172.83 -41.04 -44.64
N ALA A 520 172.96 -42.00 -43.70
CA ALA A 520 174.12 -42.90 -43.63
C ALA A 520 174.26 -43.78 -44.91
N GLU A 521 173.14 -44.18 -45.50
CA GLU A 521 173.12 -44.88 -46.81
C GLU A 521 173.44 -43.94 -47.99
N ARG A 522 173.30 -42.62 -47.83
CA ARG A 522 173.65 -41.63 -48.86
C ARG A 522 175.14 -41.34 -48.91
N ASP A 523 175.81 -41.25 -47.77
CA ASP A 523 177.27 -41.06 -47.72
C ASP A 523 178.01 -42.26 -48.35
N THR A 524 177.52 -43.48 -48.12
CA THR A 524 178.00 -44.69 -48.80
C THR A 524 177.63 -44.76 -50.29
N ARG A 525 176.51 -44.15 -50.71
CA ARG A 525 176.15 -44.00 -52.14
C ARG A 525 177.03 -43.02 -52.89
N ILE A 526 177.52 -41.95 -52.25
CA ILE A 526 178.46 -41.00 -52.88
C ILE A 526 179.76 -41.73 -53.26
N ALA A 527 180.31 -42.54 -52.36
CA ALA A 527 181.49 -43.39 -52.64
C ALA A 527 181.23 -44.51 -53.68
N GLY A 528 179.97 -44.89 -53.93
CA GLY A 528 179.61 -45.93 -54.89
C GLY A 528 179.27 -45.43 -56.30
N LEU A 529 178.73 -44.21 -56.43
CA LEU A 529 178.25 -43.68 -57.71
C LEU A 529 179.36 -43.14 -58.61
N GLU A 530 180.53 -42.79 -58.05
CA GLU A 530 181.75 -42.55 -58.85
C GLU A 530 182.19 -43.81 -59.62
N SER A 531 181.88 -45.01 -59.11
CA SER A 531 182.21 -46.29 -59.77
C SER A 531 181.17 -46.76 -60.80
N ARG A 532 180.01 -46.09 -60.92
CA ARG A 532 178.89 -46.56 -61.77
C ARG A 532 178.27 -45.48 -62.66
N LEU A 533 179.09 -44.56 -63.14
CA LEU A 533 178.84 -43.80 -64.37
C LEU A 533 179.07 -44.69 -65.62
N GLN A 534 178.46 -45.87 -65.67
CA GLN A 534 178.47 -46.79 -66.82
C GLN A 534 177.25 -47.74 -66.80
N SER A 535 176.39 -47.58 -67.83
CA SER A 535 175.23 -48.42 -68.26
C SER A 535 173.97 -48.58 -67.36
N ASP A 536 172.90 -47.91 -67.79
CA ASP A 536 171.53 -48.43 -68.05
C ASP A 536 170.36 -48.32 -67.02
N ALA A 537 169.12 -48.40 -67.55
CA ALA A 537 167.79 -48.08 -66.97
C ALA A 537 166.72 -49.15 -67.39
N GLY A 538 165.41 -49.15 -67.03
CA GLY A 538 164.47 -48.24 -66.31
C GLY A 538 162.99 -48.75 -66.36
N GLN A 539 161.97 -47.87 -66.18
CA GLN A 539 160.48 -48.04 -66.34
C GLN A 539 159.58 -48.55 -65.15
N ILE A 540 158.30 -48.08 -65.10
CA ILE A 540 157.21 -48.30 -64.07
C ILE A 540 155.77 -48.07 -64.65
N SER A 541 154.67 -48.71 -64.16
CA SER A 541 153.22 -48.31 -64.34
C SER A 541 152.17 -49.11 -63.47
N GLY A 542 150.94 -48.59 -63.14
CA GLY A 542 149.77 -49.34 -62.51
C GLY A 542 148.64 -48.52 -61.74
N ILE A 543 147.32 -48.89 -61.78
CA ILE A 543 146.11 -47.99 -61.50
C ILE A 543 144.71 -48.69 -61.07
N ARG A 544 143.74 -47.99 -60.34
CA ARG A 544 142.18 -48.08 -60.24
C ARG A 544 141.36 -49.02 -59.25
N PRO A 545 139.95 -49.12 -59.13
CA PRO A 545 138.67 -48.24 -59.25
C PRO A 545 137.29 -48.53 -58.40
N SER A 546 136.23 -47.64 -58.42
CA SER A 546 134.67 -47.78 -58.42
C SER A 546 133.75 -48.43 -57.28
N SER A 547 132.35 -48.37 -57.12
CA SER A 547 131.16 -47.41 -57.28
C SER A 547 129.67 -47.96 -56.95
N PHE A 548 128.55 -47.15 -56.87
CA PHE A 548 127.00 -47.40 -56.98
C PHE A 548 126.04 -47.74 -55.73
N THR A 549 124.63 -47.70 -55.60
CA THR A 549 123.36 -46.94 -56.08
C THR A 549 121.91 -47.32 -55.45
N GLU A 550 120.96 -46.36 -55.21
CA GLU A 550 119.41 -46.22 -55.35
C GLU A 550 118.14 -46.88 -54.56
N SER A 551 116.96 -46.16 -54.53
CA SER A 551 115.43 -46.43 -54.53
C SER A 551 114.46 -46.92 -53.34
N ALA A 552 113.15 -46.45 -53.21
CA ALA A 552 111.87 -47.15 -52.67
C ALA A 552 110.54 -46.31 -52.28
N PRO A 553 109.25 -46.86 -52.12
CA PRO A 553 107.94 -46.13 -51.84
C PRO A 553 106.74 -46.78 -50.94
N SER A 554 105.50 -46.16 -50.83
CA SER A 554 104.07 -46.66 -50.45
C SER A 554 103.37 -46.29 -49.05
N GLN A 555 102.04 -46.40 -48.64
CA GLN A 555 100.61 -46.41 -49.18
C GLN A 555 99.37 -46.35 -48.14
N THR A 556 98.11 -45.99 -48.57
CA THR A 556 96.64 -46.33 -48.19
C THR A 556 95.72 -45.90 -46.96
N SER A 557 94.53 -45.30 -47.28
CA SER A 557 93.05 -45.55 -46.94
C SER A 557 92.30 -45.50 -45.56
N SER A 558 91.11 -44.83 -45.48
CA SER A 558 89.86 -45.20 -44.70
C SER A 558 88.64 -44.21 -44.90
N SER A 559 87.37 -44.53 -44.52
CA SER A 559 86.14 -43.63 -44.49
C SER A 559 84.82 -44.27 -43.92
N GLN A 560 83.82 -43.52 -43.37
CA GLN A 560 82.40 -43.99 -43.18
C GLN A 560 81.23 -42.93 -43.03
N ARG A 561 79.96 -43.41 -42.95
CA ARG A 561 78.61 -42.74 -43.14
C ARG A 561 77.49 -43.40 -42.25
N PRO A 562 76.16 -43.06 -42.20
CA PRO A 562 75.19 -42.61 -43.24
C PRO A 562 74.15 -41.50 -42.84
N SER A 563 72.81 -41.73 -42.85
CA SER A 563 71.72 -40.69 -42.81
C SER A 563 70.28 -41.18 -42.46
N SER A 564 69.37 -40.26 -42.03
CA SER A 564 67.89 -40.16 -42.25
C SER A 564 66.88 -41.33 -42.01
N GLN A 565 65.77 -41.11 -41.26
CA GLN A 565 64.34 -41.38 -41.64
C GLN A 565 63.32 -41.03 -40.51
N ALA A 566 62.04 -41.48 -40.58
CA ALA A 566 60.87 -40.87 -39.90
C ALA A 566 59.78 -41.85 -39.37
N SER A 567 58.76 -41.30 -38.69
CA SER A 567 57.36 -41.77 -38.52
C SER A 567 56.92 -42.73 -37.38
N SER A 568 55.88 -42.26 -36.66
CA SER A 568 54.65 -42.98 -36.21
C SER A 568 54.55 -43.86 -34.94
N ALA A 569 53.49 -43.57 -34.15
CA ALA A 569 52.57 -44.52 -33.45
C ALA A 569 53.10 -45.28 -32.19
N GLN A 570 52.30 -45.77 -31.21
CA GLN A 570 50.86 -45.62 -30.87
C GLN A 570 50.53 -46.14 -29.43
N THR A 571 49.39 -45.71 -28.84
CA THR A 571 48.60 -46.41 -27.76
C THR A 571 49.29 -46.69 -26.40
N LEU A 572 48.67 -47.09 -25.27
CA LEU A 572 47.31 -47.45 -24.76
C LEU A 572 47.11 -46.73 -23.39
N SER A 573 46.04 -46.84 -22.57
CA SER A 573 44.58 -47.03 -22.69
C SER A 573 44.00 -47.20 -21.25
N GLY A 574 42.71 -46.92 -21.03
CA GLY A 574 41.96 -47.36 -19.83
C GLY A 574 41.74 -46.33 -18.70
N SER A 575 40.66 -46.36 -17.89
CA SER A 575 39.19 -46.51 -18.09
C SER A 575 38.50 -46.68 -16.71
N SER A 576 37.17 -46.48 -16.62
CA SER A 576 36.29 -46.55 -15.43
C SER A 576 36.28 -45.26 -14.57
N ALA A 577 35.16 -44.60 -14.23
CA ALA A 577 33.83 -45.02 -13.71
C ALA A 577 33.88 -45.42 -12.21
N SER A 578 32.87 -45.17 -11.36
CA SER A 578 31.52 -44.59 -11.51
C SER A 578 31.07 -43.92 -10.18
N GLY A 579 30.02 -43.09 -10.19
CA GLY A 579 29.46 -42.51 -8.94
C GLY A 579 28.23 -41.63 -9.17
N SER A 580 27.02 -42.21 -9.04
CA SER A 580 25.75 -41.50 -9.27
C SER A 580 24.77 -41.71 -8.11
N SER A 581 24.08 -40.65 -7.69
CA SER A 581 22.89 -40.69 -6.83
C SER A 581 22.07 -39.41 -7.02
N ALA A 582 20.74 -39.51 -7.09
CA ALA A 582 19.85 -38.41 -7.43
C ALA A 582 18.54 -38.41 -6.60
N SER A 583 17.78 -37.29 -6.66
CA SER A 583 16.45 -37.07 -6.05
C SER A 583 16.42 -37.05 -4.49
N GLY A 584 15.42 -36.45 -3.81
CA GLY A 584 14.19 -35.79 -4.29
C GLY A 584 13.61 -34.77 -3.28
N PRO A 585 12.41 -34.21 -3.51
CA PRO A 585 11.95 -32.96 -2.87
C PRO A 585 10.98 -33.12 -1.68
N ALA A 586 10.79 -32.03 -0.91
CA ALA A 586 9.69 -31.86 0.05
C ALA A 586 9.25 -30.38 0.17
N SER A 587 7.97 -30.13 0.46
CA SER A 587 7.39 -28.78 0.63
C SER A 587 6.45 -28.74 1.88
N PRO A 588 5.59 -27.72 2.12
CA PRO A 588 5.90 -26.69 3.12
C PRO A 588 4.88 -26.58 4.28
N ARG A 589 5.30 -26.03 5.43
CA ARG A 589 4.46 -25.69 6.61
C ARG A 589 5.29 -24.86 7.62
N LYS A 590 4.78 -23.91 8.42
CA LYS A 590 3.42 -23.41 8.72
C LYS A 590 3.42 -21.87 8.79
N LYS A 591 2.26 -21.21 8.60
CA LYS A 591 2.03 -19.81 9.05
C LYS A 591 1.60 -19.80 10.53
N SER A 592 2.14 -18.90 11.34
CA SER A 592 1.69 -18.62 12.72
C SER A 592 0.75 -17.39 12.75
N LYS A 593 -0.21 -17.36 13.69
CA LYS A 593 -1.30 -16.36 13.72
C LYS A 593 -0.95 -15.15 14.60
N LYS A 594 -1.47 -13.97 14.24
CA LYS A 594 -1.52 -12.78 15.11
C LYS A 594 -2.26 -13.10 16.41
N LYS A 595 -1.78 -12.60 17.56
CA LYS A 595 -2.63 -12.44 18.76
C LYS A 595 -3.61 -11.29 18.53
N LYS A 596 -4.85 -11.42 19.01
CA LYS A 596 -5.70 -10.29 19.38
C LYS A 596 -5.71 -10.22 20.91
N GLU A 597 -5.64 -9.01 21.44
CA GLU A 597 -5.87 -8.73 22.85
C GLU A 597 -7.36 -8.41 23.07
N VAL A 598 -7.94 -8.86 24.18
CA VAL A 598 -9.37 -8.70 24.49
C VAL A 598 -9.52 -8.54 26.00
N ILE A 599 -10.25 -7.49 26.42
CA ILE A 599 -10.71 -7.29 27.79
C ILE A 599 -12.24 -7.49 27.82
N GLY A 600 -12.79 -7.88 28.98
CA GLY A 600 -14.20 -8.29 29.16
C GLY A 600 -15.25 -7.19 28.91
N TYR A 601 -16.55 -7.47 28.99
CA TYR A 601 -17.21 -8.45 29.88
C TYR A 601 -18.17 -9.44 29.18
N ARG A 602 -18.77 -10.37 29.95
CA ARG A 602 -19.59 -11.54 29.53
C ARG A 602 -20.81 -11.68 30.46
N VAL A 603 -21.90 -12.29 29.96
CA VAL A 603 -22.93 -13.19 30.62
C VAL A 603 -24.35 -12.84 30.06
N THR A 604 -25.24 -13.74 29.61
CA THR A 604 -25.35 -15.22 29.69
C THR A 604 -25.96 -15.88 28.42
N ASN A 605 -25.60 -17.16 28.18
CA ASN A 605 -26.41 -18.28 27.63
C ASN A 605 -27.35 -18.17 26.39
N SER A 606 -27.28 -17.12 25.57
CA SER A 606 -27.44 -17.29 24.12
C SER A 606 -26.41 -16.40 23.40
N ARG A 607 -26.25 -16.54 22.07
CA ARG A 607 -25.34 -15.65 21.32
C ARG A 607 -26.00 -14.29 21.12
N VAL A 608 -25.99 -13.48 22.18
CA VAL A 608 -26.55 -12.13 22.18
C VAL A 608 -25.96 -11.34 21.02
N PHE A 609 -26.87 -10.93 20.13
CA PHE A 609 -26.60 -10.07 19.00
C PHE A 609 -26.11 -8.69 19.46
N ARG A 610 -25.28 -8.04 18.64
CA ARG A 610 -24.68 -6.74 18.92
C ARG A 610 -24.64 -5.89 17.65
N ALA A 611 -25.47 -4.86 17.60
CA ALA A 611 -25.51 -3.92 16.49
C ALA A 611 -24.21 -3.09 16.38
N ASP A 612 -23.54 -2.86 17.52
CA ASP A 612 -22.27 -2.13 17.69
C ASP A 612 -21.04 -2.80 17.05
N VAL A 613 -21.20 -3.95 16.39
CA VAL A 613 -20.08 -4.78 15.86
C VAL A 613 -20.05 -4.86 14.33
N ALA A 614 -20.95 -4.16 13.62
CA ALA A 614 -20.85 -4.04 12.16
C ALA A 614 -19.64 -3.19 11.74
N PRO A 615 -18.84 -3.61 10.75
CA PRO A 615 -17.84 -2.75 10.14
C PRO A 615 -18.47 -1.55 9.44
N GLU A 616 -17.72 -0.46 9.31
CA GLU A 616 -18.16 0.76 8.60
C GLU A 616 -18.62 0.41 7.17
N GLY A 617 -19.86 0.77 6.82
CA GLY A 617 -20.49 0.41 5.53
C GLY A 617 -21.17 -0.97 5.48
N TYR A 618 -21.44 -1.62 6.61
CA TYR A 618 -22.22 -2.85 6.72
C TYR A 618 -23.37 -2.66 7.72
N ASP A 619 -24.53 -3.28 7.45
CA ASP A 619 -25.59 -3.40 8.44
C ASP A 619 -25.42 -4.71 9.24
N PRO A 620 -25.84 -4.73 10.51
CA PRO A 620 -25.71 -5.89 11.37
C PRO A 620 -26.85 -6.88 11.11
N LEU A 621 -26.89 -7.48 9.91
CA LEU A 621 -28.02 -8.29 9.39
C LEU A 621 -28.55 -9.38 10.35
N GLY A 622 -27.71 -9.85 11.27
CA GLY A 622 -28.06 -10.80 12.32
C GLY A 622 -29.01 -10.29 13.42
N VAL A 623 -29.60 -9.08 13.32
CA VAL A 623 -30.83 -8.75 14.08
C VAL A 623 -31.98 -9.66 13.65
N ILE A 624 -32.05 -9.92 12.34
CA ILE A 624 -33.13 -10.69 11.71
C ILE A 624 -33.01 -12.15 12.15
N ASP A 625 -34.13 -12.72 12.59
CA ASP A 625 -34.14 -14.08 13.13
C ASP A 625 -33.76 -15.12 12.06
N GLY A 626 -33.21 -16.25 12.48
CA GLY A 626 -32.62 -17.26 11.62
C GLY A 626 -31.29 -16.86 10.94
N ILE A 627 -31.01 -15.57 10.71
CA ILE A 627 -29.71 -15.11 10.18
C ILE A 627 -28.63 -15.33 11.23
N GLY A 628 -28.61 -14.47 12.26
CA GLY A 628 -27.55 -14.40 13.26
C GLY A 628 -26.12 -14.27 12.68
N ASN A 629 -25.13 -14.23 13.57
CA ASN A 629 -23.75 -13.93 13.20
C ASN A 629 -23.12 -14.91 12.17
N SER A 630 -23.61 -16.15 12.06
CA SER A 630 -23.00 -17.13 11.14
C SER A 630 -23.50 -17.02 9.70
N ASN A 631 -24.76 -16.62 9.48
CA ASN A 631 -25.28 -16.39 8.13
C ASN A 631 -24.97 -14.96 7.69
N GLN A 632 -25.02 -13.98 8.60
CA GLN A 632 -24.54 -12.61 8.36
C GLN A 632 -23.13 -12.60 7.75
N GLN A 633 -22.16 -13.34 8.31
CA GLN A 633 -20.80 -13.40 7.75
C GLN A 633 -20.74 -14.05 6.36
N LYS A 634 -21.62 -15.01 6.04
CA LYS A 634 -21.74 -15.57 4.68
C LYS A 634 -22.30 -14.54 3.69
N LEU A 635 -23.37 -13.85 4.07
CA LEU A 635 -24.01 -12.78 3.29
C LEU A 635 -23.01 -11.65 3.00
N TRP A 636 -22.35 -11.15 4.03
CA TRP A 636 -21.28 -10.14 3.93
C TRP A 636 -20.14 -10.58 2.99
N ASN A 637 -19.69 -11.84 3.09
CA ASN A 637 -18.66 -12.39 2.20
C ASN A 637 -19.16 -12.56 0.74
N ALA A 638 -20.47 -12.74 0.54
CA ALA A 638 -21.13 -12.82 -0.77
C ALA A 638 -21.58 -11.45 -1.32
N GLY A 639 -21.15 -10.35 -0.67
CA GLY A 639 -21.42 -8.98 -1.10
C GLY A 639 -22.78 -8.42 -0.68
N ILE A 640 -23.56 -9.14 0.13
CA ILE A 640 -24.82 -8.66 0.74
C ILE A 640 -24.44 -8.05 2.09
N ARG A 641 -24.27 -6.73 2.16
CA ARG A 641 -23.69 -6.03 3.32
C ARG A 641 -24.73 -5.29 4.16
N THR A 642 -25.69 -4.68 3.49
CA THR A 642 -26.74 -3.83 4.06
C THR A 642 -28.09 -4.53 4.10
N PHE A 643 -29.03 -4.04 4.92
CA PHE A 643 -30.43 -4.47 4.88
C PHE A 643 -31.01 -4.21 3.48
N LYS A 644 -30.56 -3.17 2.79
CA LYS A 644 -30.93 -2.91 1.40
C LYS A 644 -30.49 -4.04 0.47
N ASP A 645 -29.21 -4.42 0.48
CA ASP A 645 -28.69 -5.52 -0.35
C ASP A 645 -29.45 -6.84 -0.11
N LEU A 646 -29.86 -7.09 1.14
CA LEU A 646 -30.63 -8.27 1.52
C LEU A 646 -32.07 -8.18 1.01
N SER A 647 -32.70 -7.00 1.10
CA SER A 647 -34.09 -6.75 0.69
C SER A 647 -34.33 -6.85 -0.82
N GLU A 648 -33.26 -6.65 -1.61
CA GLU A 648 -33.20 -6.73 -3.08
C GLU A 648 -32.67 -8.09 -3.59
N THR A 649 -32.27 -9.00 -2.70
CA THR A 649 -31.75 -10.33 -3.08
C THR A 649 -32.88 -11.37 -3.20
N SER A 650 -32.82 -12.22 -4.23
CA SER A 650 -33.76 -13.34 -4.40
C SER A 650 -33.47 -14.53 -3.48
N GLU A 651 -34.50 -15.29 -3.11
CA GLU A 651 -34.37 -16.49 -2.29
C GLU A 651 -33.34 -17.48 -2.85
N ASP A 652 -33.34 -17.75 -4.15
CA ASP A 652 -32.42 -18.73 -4.77
C ASP A 652 -30.96 -18.31 -4.60
N ARG A 653 -30.68 -17.01 -4.61
CA ARG A 653 -29.36 -16.48 -4.28
C ARG A 653 -29.04 -16.69 -2.80
N LEU A 654 -29.98 -16.45 -1.88
CA LEU A 654 -29.77 -16.74 -0.44
C LEU A 654 -29.56 -18.23 -0.15
N LYS A 655 -30.37 -19.11 -0.76
CA LYS A 655 -30.24 -20.58 -0.75
C LYS A 655 -28.83 -20.98 -1.21
N SER A 656 -28.35 -20.44 -2.34
CA SER A 656 -27.00 -20.74 -2.85
C SER A 656 -25.84 -20.28 -1.94
N ILE A 657 -26.01 -19.16 -1.22
CA ILE A 657 -24.99 -18.60 -0.31
C ILE A 657 -24.97 -19.33 1.04
N ILE A 658 -26.14 -19.75 1.52
CA ILE A 658 -26.31 -20.30 2.87
C ILE A 658 -26.22 -21.83 2.88
N GLY A 659 -26.71 -22.52 1.85
CA GLY A 659 -26.66 -23.98 1.71
C GLY A 659 -27.60 -24.71 2.69
N LYS A 660 -28.85 -24.28 2.75
CA LYS A 660 -29.95 -24.94 3.47
C LYS A 660 -31.25 -24.73 2.69
N ASP A 661 -32.15 -25.71 2.73
CA ASP A 661 -33.47 -25.59 2.10
C ASP A 661 -34.53 -25.15 3.14
N ASP A 662 -34.43 -25.62 4.39
CA ASP A 662 -35.37 -25.35 5.49
C ASP A 662 -35.16 -23.99 6.20
N ALA A 663 -34.93 -22.90 5.47
CA ALA A 663 -34.74 -21.56 6.06
C ALA A 663 -35.68 -20.51 5.46
N PHE A 664 -36.19 -19.63 6.32
CA PHE A 664 -37.18 -18.58 6.01
C PHE A 664 -36.53 -17.40 5.25
N TYR A 665 -36.09 -17.66 4.03
CA TYR A 665 -35.41 -16.68 3.17
C TYR A 665 -36.34 -15.53 2.75
N ASP A 666 -37.62 -15.83 2.57
CA ASP A 666 -38.71 -14.88 2.40
C ASP A 666 -38.82 -13.92 3.60
N GLU A 667 -38.86 -14.45 4.83
CA GLU A 667 -38.90 -13.67 6.06
C GLU A 667 -37.65 -12.76 6.20
N TRP A 668 -36.47 -13.24 5.80
CA TRP A 668 -35.24 -12.43 5.79
C TRP A 668 -35.30 -11.25 4.81
N ILE A 669 -35.91 -11.46 3.64
CA ILE A 669 -36.11 -10.42 2.62
C ILE A 669 -37.17 -9.41 3.11
N VAL A 670 -38.24 -9.86 3.78
CA VAL A 670 -39.30 -8.99 4.30
C VAL A 670 -38.83 -8.16 5.50
N GLU A 671 -38.19 -8.76 6.52
CA GLU A 671 -37.72 -8.01 7.69
C GLU A 671 -36.64 -6.98 7.31
N SER A 672 -35.76 -7.31 6.35
CA SER A 672 -34.78 -6.33 5.86
C SER A 672 -35.43 -5.14 5.14
N ARG A 673 -36.56 -5.31 4.44
CA ARG A 673 -37.37 -4.17 3.93
C ARG A 673 -37.92 -3.30 5.06
N ARG A 674 -38.34 -3.88 6.20
CA ARG A 674 -38.85 -3.11 7.36
C ARG A 674 -37.76 -2.26 8.00
N PHE A 675 -36.51 -2.74 8.07
CA PHE A 675 -35.36 -1.93 8.45
C PHE A 675 -35.06 -0.81 7.44
N VAL A 676 -35.06 -1.10 6.13
CA VAL A 676 -34.82 -0.09 5.07
C VAL A 676 -35.89 1.01 5.05
N ARG A 677 -37.16 0.65 5.30
CA ARG A 677 -38.29 1.59 5.41
C ARG A 677 -38.31 2.38 6.73
N GLY A 678 -37.38 2.14 7.66
CA GLY A 678 -37.30 2.82 8.96
C GLY A 678 -38.39 2.42 9.97
N VAL A 679 -39.18 1.38 9.67
CA VAL A 679 -40.29 0.89 10.52
C VAL A 679 -39.76 0.27 11.82
N TYR A 680 -38.54 -0.27 11.81
CA TYR A 680 -37.82 -0.65 13.03
C TYR A 680 -36.69 0.31 13.35
N ARG A 681 -36.77 0.95 14.52
CA ARG A 681 -35.59 1.51 15.17
C ARG A 681 -34.77 0.37 15.79
N LEU A 682 -33.44 0.47 15.67
CA LEU A 682 -32.49 -0.54 16.15
C LEU A 682 -32.63 -0.88 17.65
N SER A 683 -33.26 0.00 18.44
CA SER A 683 -33.58 -0.18 19.84
C SER A 683 -34.64 -1.26 20.11
N GLU A 684 -35.68 -1.34 19.27
CA GLU A 684 -36.88 -2.14 19.55
C GLU A 684 -36.72 -3.61 19.12
N ALA A 685 -35.96 -3.85 18.05
CA ALA A 685 -35.62 -5.20 17.57
C ALA A 685 -34.78 -6.03 18.57
N THR A 686 -34.32 -5.43 19.67
CA THR A 686 -33.66 -6.13 20.79
C THR A 686 -34.63 -6.89 21.71
N SER A 687 -35.94 -6.61 21.62
CA SER A 687 -36.95 -6.98 22.64
C SER A 687 -37.75 -8.24 22.33
N GLY A 688 -37.04 -9.33 21.99
CA GLY A 688 -37.61 -10.67 21.84
C GLY A 688 -38.02 -11.02 20.41
N GLY A 689 -37.58 -12.19 19.93
CA GLY A 689 -37.88 -12.67 18.58
C GLY A 689 -39.36 -13.03 18.43
N SER A 690 -40.06 -12.30 17.58
CA SER A 690 -41.40 -12.64 17.11
C SER A 690 -41.30 -13.64 15.96
N THR A 691 -41.50 -14.93 16.22
CA THR A 691 -41.89 -15.88 15.16
C THR A 691 -43.24 -15.40 14.64
N ARG A 692 -43.27 -14.72 13.47
CA ARG A 692 -44.47 -13.98 13.07
C ARG A 692 -45.52 -14.92 12.48
N ARG A 693 -46.39 -15.38 13.37
CA ARG A 693 -47.70 -15.95 13.08
C ARG A 693 -48.37 -15.12 11.98
N ALA A 694 -49.00 -15.77 11.00
CA ALA A 694 -49.66 -15.09 9.87
C ALA A 694 -50.54 -13.94 10.36
N ASP A 695 -50.44 -12.78 9.70
CA ASP A 695 -51.17 -11.59 10.10
C ASP A 695 -52.68 -11.81 9.96
N ASP A 696 -53.46 -11.16 10.81
CA ASP A 696 -54.91 -11.21 10.71
C ASP A 696 -55.40 -10.29 9.57
N LEU A 697 -55.41 -10.82 8.36
CA LEU A 697 -55.88 -10.09 7.18
C LEU A 697 -57.36 -9.68 7.29
N THR A 698 -58.14 -10.24 8.24
CA THR A 698 -59.54 -9.80 8.47
C THR A 698 -59.63 -8.42 9.13
N ARG A 699 -58.50 -7.83 9.54
CA ARG A 699 -58.41 -6.41 9.90
C ARG A 699 -58.75 -5.47 8.73
N ILE A 700 -58.59 -5.92 7.48
CA ILE A 700 -58.77 -5.10 6.26
C ILE A 700 -60.21 -5.19 5.76
N GLU A 701 -60.80 -4.03 5.46
CA GLU A 701 -62.21 -3.93 5.12
C GLU A 701 -62.54 -4.67 3.81
N GLY A 702 -63.43 -5.65 3.93
CA GLY A 702 -63.84 -6.56 2.84
C GLY A 702 -63.09 -7.89 2.81
N ILE A 703 -62.04 -8.10 3.62
CA ILE A 703 -61.43 -9.42 3.80
C ILE A 703 -62.18 -10.18 4.90
N GLY A 704 -63.29 -10.83 4.52
CA GLY A 704 -63.99 -11.76 5.40
C GLY A 704 -63.17 -13.05 5.67
N PRO A 705 -63.51 -13.87 6.68
CA PRO A 705 -62.73 -15.07 7.05
C PRO A 705 -62.43 -16.03 5.89
N LYS A 706 -63.39 -16.26 4.97
CA LYS A 706 -63.18 -17.09 3.77
C LYS A 706 -62.17 -16.50 2.78
N ILE A 707 -62.11 -15.17 2.68
CA ILE A 707 -61.16 -14.46 1.82
C ILE A 707 -59.77 -14.52 2.47
N ASN A 708 -59.68 -14.37 3.79
CA ASN A 708 -58.44 -14.63 4.54
C ASN A 708 -57.95 -16.07 4.30
N GLU A 709 -58.79 -17.08 4.51
CA GLU A 709 -58.45 -18.50 4.22
C GLU A 709 -57.96 -18.72 2.77
N ALA A 710 -58.59 -18.07 1.79
CA ALA A 710 -58.18 -18.16 0.39
C ALA A 710 -56.82 -17.49 0.11
N LEU A 711 -56.58 -16.30 0.67
CA LEU A 711 -55.30 -15.59 0.58
C LEU A 711 -54.18 -16.38 1.28
N LEU A 712 -54.45 -16.91 2.47
CA LEU A 712 -53.56 -17.79 3.23
C LEU A 712 -53.24 -19.09 2.46
N ALA A 713 -54.18 -19.63 1.69
CA ALA A 713 -53.96 -20.78 0.80
C ALA A 713 -53.11 -20.39 -0.42
N GLY A 714 -53.37 -19.21 -1.00
CA GLY A 714 -52.57 -18.59 -2.07
C GLY A 714 -51.17 -18.10 -1.66
N GLY A 715 -50.77 -18.29 -0.40
CA GLY A 715 -49.45 -17.91 0.13
C GLY A 715 -49.35 -16.48 0.64
N ILE A 716 -50.41 -15.68 0.55
CA ILE A 716 -50.47 -14.30 1.05
C ILE A 716 -50.78 -14.37 2.55
N ARG A 717 -49.75 -14.25 3.40
CA ARG A 717 -49.85 -14.49 4.85
C ARG A 717 -49.44 -13.32 5.76
N THR A 718 -49.05 -12.19 5.18
CA THR A 718 -48.73 -10.96 5.92
C THR A 718 -49.32 -9.74 5.23
N PHE A 719 -49.40 -8.61 5.94
CA PHE A 719 -49.81 -7.35 5.33
C PHE A 719 -48.83 -6.90 4.21
N GLU A 720 -47.53 -7.22 4.29
CA GLU A 720 -46.58 -6.94 3.18
C GLU A 720 -46.82 -7.82 1.96
N ALA A 721 -47.19 -9.09 2.16
CA ALA A 721 -47.56 -9.96 1.05
C ALA A 721 -48.84 -9.45 0.35
N LEU A 722 -49.74 -8.81 1.09
CA LEU A 722 -50.98 -8.22 0.58
C LEU A 722 -50.77 -6.82 -0.05
N GLU A 723 -49.85 -6.01 0.50
CA GLU A 723 -49.35 -4.76 -0.11
C GLU A 723 -48.71 -5.06 -1.48
N ALA A 724 -47.85 -6.08 -1.55
CA ALA A 724 -47.07 -6.40 -2.74
C ALA A 724 -47.82 -7.24 -3.79
N ALA A 725 -48.96 -7.85 -3.44
CA ALA A 725 -49.75 -8.64 -4.38
C ALA A 725 -50.55 -7.75 -5.35
N SER A 726 -50.37 -7.97 -6.65
CA SER A 726 -51.18 -7.30 -7.67
C SER A 726 -52.65 -7.75 -7.61
N ALA A 727 -53.57 -6.90 -8.06
CA ALA A 727 -55.00 -7.21 -8.14
C ALA A 727 -55.29 -8.53 -8.92
N THR A 728 -54.45 -8.89 -9.90
CA THR A 728 -54.53 -10.18 -10.61
C THR A 728 -54.16 -11.37 -9.71
N GLN A 729 -53.11 -11.25 -8.89
CA GLN A 729 -52.73 -12.30 -7.93
C GLN A 729 -53.76 -12.44 -6.81
N LEU A 730 -54.30 -11.33 -6.30
CA LEU A 730 -55.39 -11.33 -5.33
C LEU A 730 -56.63 -12.04 -5.89
N ARG A 731 -57.04 -11.68 -7.11
CA ARG A 731 -58.20 -12.28 -7.78
C ARG A 731 -58.00 -13.79 -8.03
N LEU A 732 -56.83 -14.21 -8.52
CA LEU A 732 -56.51 -15.63 -8.69
C LEU A 732 -56.52 -16.43 -7.37
N ALA A 733 -56.02 -15.84 -6.27
CA ALA A 733 -56.00 -16.50 -4.96
C ALA A 733 -57.42 -16.73 -4.40
N ILE A 734 -58.34 -15.77 -4.58
CA ILE A 734 -59.74 -15.92 -4.13
C ILE A 734 -60.58 -16.78 -5.08
N GLU A 735 -60.33 -16.72 -6.39
CA GLU A 735 -60.99 -17.58 -7.40
C GLU A 735 -60.62 -19.06 -7.21
N ALA A 736 -59.39 -19.37 -6.77
CA ALA A 736 -58.98 -20.73 -6.41
C ALA A 736 -59.78 -21.31 -5.23
N ALA A 737 -60.37 -20.48 -4.38
CA ALA A 737 -61.31 -20.86 -3.33
C ALA A 737 -62.80 -20.77 -3.75
N GLY A 738 -63.08 -20.50 -5.03
CA GLY A 738 -64.43 -20.34 -5.57
C GLY A 738 -65.08 -18.98 -5.28
N ILE A 739 -64.32 -17.97 -4.86
CA ILE A 739 -64.82 -16.63 -4.54
C ILE A 739 -64.61 -15.70 -5.76
N THR A 740 -65.69 -15.39 -6.48
CA THR A 740 -65.64 -14.55 -7.70
C THR A 740 -66.01 -13.09 -7.47
N PHE A 741 -66.58 -12.75 -6.30
CA PHE A 741 -67.06 -11.40 -5.99
C PHE A 741 -66.33 -10.80 -4.78
N ALA A 742 -65.50 -9.78 -5.05
CA ALA A 742 -64.75 -9.02 -4.06
C ALA A 742 -64.64 -7.55 -4.51
N PRO A 743 -65.66 -6.70 -4.26
CA PRO A 743 -65.74 -5.35 -4.83
C PRO A 743 -64.77 -4.34 -4.20
N SER A 744 -64.14 -4.65 -3.05
CA SER A 744 -63.13 -3.80 -2.41
C SER A 744 -61.68 -4.25 -2.65
N LEU A 745 -61.47 -5.26 -3.50
CA LEU A 745 -60.16 -5.89 -3.76
C LEU A 745 -59.07 -4.90 -4.15
N GLU A 746 -59.42 -3.85 -4.88
CA GLU A 746 -58.50 -2.80 -5.36
C GLU A 746 -57.97 -1.89 -4.23
N ASN A 747 -58.68 -1.86 -3.09
CA ASN A 747 -58.29 -1.10 -1.91
C ASN A 747 -57.59 -1.95 -0.84
N TRP A 748 -57.59 -3.29 -0.94
CA TRP A 748 -56.92 -4.16 0.04
C TRP A 748 -55.42 -3.90 0.15
N SER A 749 -54.70 -3.76 -0.96
CA SER A 749 -53.27 -3.46 -0.95
C SER A 749 -52.96 -2.05 -0.42
N LYS A 750 -53.86 -1.08 -0.68
CA LYS A 750 -53.75 0.29 -0.11
C LYS A 750 -53.91 0.27 1.41
N GLN A 751 -54.96 -0.40 1.91
CA GLN A 751 -55.22 -0.59 3.34
C GLN A 751 -54.06 -1.35 4.02
N ALA A 752 -53.58 -2.42 3.41
CA ALA A 752 -52.42 -3.18 3.88
C ALA A 752 -51.18 -2.30 4.02
N ALA A 753 -50.93 -1.38 3.07
CA ALA A 753 -49.78 -0.48 3.12
C ALA A 753 -49.78 0.45 4.37
N TYR A 754 -50.94 0.83 4.92
CA TYR A 754 -51.00 1.55 6.21
C TYR A 754 -50.60 0.65 7.37
N LEU A 755 -51.15 -0.57 7.44
CA LEU A 755 -50.81 -1.55 8.49
C LEU A 755 -49.33 -1.95 8.45
N VAL A 756 -48.73 -2.07 7.26
CA VAL A 756 -47.29 -2.30 7.05
C VAL A 756 -46.41 -1.14 7.54
N ARG A 757 -46.92 0.09 7.52
CA ARG A 757 -46.24 1.27 8.09
C ARG A 757 -46.40 1.38 9.61
N GLY A 758 -47.27 0.58 10.23
CA GLY A 758 -47.71 0.78 11.62
C GLY A 758 -48.59 2.03 11.79
N ASP A 759 -49.12 2.55 10.69
CA ASP A 759 -49.88 3.80 10.60
C ASP A 759 -51.35 3.52 10.91
N GLU A 760 -51.64 3.22 12.18
CA GLU A 760 -52.99 2.85 12.67
C GLU A 760 -53.99 4.02 12.58
N GLU A 761 -53.51 5.27 12.71
CA GLU A 761 -54.34 6.47 12.55
C GLU A 761 -54.67 6.73 11.08
N GLY A 762 -53.68 6.66 10.18
CA GLY A 762 -53.89 6.75 8.74
C GLY A 762 -54.69 5.57 8.18
N PHE A 763 -54.52 4.36 8.72
CA PHE A 763 -55.36 3.20 8.41
C PHE A 763 -56.81 3.49 8.74
N LYS A 764 -57.10 3.94 9.98
CA LYS A 764 -58.46 4.25 10.41
C LYS A 764 -59.07 5.39 9.59
N ALA A 765 -58.33 6.47 9.37
CA ALA A 765 -58.80 7.59 8.55
C ALA A 765 -59.08 7.16 7.10
N TYR A 766 -58.31 6.22 6.55
CA TYR A 766 -58.56 5.67 5.22
C TYR A 766 -59.77 4.73 5.21
N THR A 767 -60.01 3.90 6.25
CA THR A 767 -61.24 3.10 6.32
C THR A 767 -62.49 3.94 6.61
N ASP A 768 -62.39 5.00 7.41
CA ASP A 768 -63.51 5.92 7.68
C ASP A 768 -63.91 6.71 6.41
N TYR A 769 -63.03 6.81 5.41
CA TYR A 769 -63.30 7.36 4.08
C TYR A 769 -63.93 6.35 3.10
N LEU A 770 -63.82 5.05 3.35
CA LEU A 770 -64.33 4.02 2.43
C LEU A 770 -65.82 3.71 2.69
N ILE A 771 -66.66 3.91 1.67
CA ILE A 771 -68.08 3.54 1.75
C ILE A 771 -68.22 2.04 1.44
N ALA A 772 -68.18 1.22 2.50
CA ALA A 772 -68.18 -0.25 2.42
C ALA A 772 -67.04 -0.78 1.53
N GLY A 773 -65.80 -0.38 1.85
CA GLY A 773 -64.57 -0.76 1.17
C GLY A 773 -64.32 -0.09 -0.19
N ARG A 774 -65.18 0.84 -0.62
CA ARG A 774 -65.07 1.54 -1.92
C ARG A 774 -64.73 3.02 -1.75
N ASP A 775 -64.01 3.54 -2.73
CA ASP A 775 -63.46 4.89 -2.81
C ASP A 775 -64.53 5.84 -3.40
N GLU A 776 -64.82 6.99 -2.79
CA GLU A 776 -65.94 7.85 -3.23
C GLU A 776 -65.80 8.34 -4.68
N GLY A 777 -64.58 8.42 -5.21
CA GLY A 777 -64.32 8.82 -6.59
C GLY A 777 -64.64 7.76 -7.66
N SER A 778 -65.01 6.53 -7.28
CA SER A 778 -65.20 5.40 -8.20
C SER A 778 -66.63 5.28 -8.75
N GLN A 779 -67.01 6.19 -9.66
CA GLN A 779 -68.18 6.02 -10.54
C GLN A 779 -67.78 5.40 -11.89
N ASP A 780 -68.23 4.17 -12.13
CA ASP A 780 -68.36 3.46 -13.42
C ASP A 780 -69.73 2.76 -13.44
#